data_AF-A0A9N9XKP2-F1
#
_entry.id   AF-A0A9N9XKP2-F1
#
_cell.length_a   1.000
_cell.length_b   1.000
_cell.length_c   1.000
_cell.angle_alpha   90.00
_cell.angle_beta   90.00
_cell.angle_gamma   90.00
#
_symmetry.space_group_name_H-M   'P 1'
#
loop_
_entity.id
_entity.type
_entity.pdbx_description
1 polymer ?
#
loop_
_entity_poly.entity_id
_entity_poly.type
_entity_poly.pdbx_seq_one_letter_code
_entity_poly.pdbx_strand_id
1 'polypeptide(L)'
;MFLNKLKPLKLRQTFSKMSVFVQKKNPITGTSDWVVQNEDYDYHQEVARSAFADMLHDTERNQLYEQALKAAISKKHSLGEKANVLDIGTGTGLLSMMAVRNGADSVIACEAFKPMSECALNIIKLNGFEGKIKIIPKRSTDVIVGDTGDMPERCNILVTEVFDTELIGEGALSTFQHAHDYLLEKNSIVVPDNATIFAQVVECSLVQNWNKLDNIHSSNGKLLLTVPESVRKCPGSAAVHDIQLSELPNDSFKTIISPVPVLKFDWSGKTRLNFERTVSNTSIAERDGKAQAVFMWWELQMDTESKIILSCAPIWAHPWRKCKGDVEIPWRDHWMQAVYYLPNEMDVKKGQEVHLISSHDEYSLWFNLSPAKSIGDADRTSPVCDCGLHVNFSRTRIGQMNDLRRIEKYLSLFEETLNKDSCVLVLGDGFYVAAAAAKLGVKKMYFLETNTLSRFILLEYIKHNNITNIEIVPDLSKLKEIDWKDINCVIGEPYFTSSIIPWDNLLYFYLLKGIKKFVSNDIQIFPRKVVVRAVAMHFKDLYKIRSPLGNCEGFLMKNFDKLIENSRTFCDDSVEAQPLWEYPGFALSEIHDLSEIDFVNSTGNSIEKKGTFTIQSNLNCNGVALWTDWYLTDSNRLTITTGPVSPIKIGQKIDWDMYTRQGVYLFAEKSSSNEINYSFNLDLDKGNVITMSVAVFEKPLTRISLPDWYANNWNNQQTNERRRCDAFDLRHESRQMRNETAVRSDWDTYHNNVRLADRITELDRWRDTLKSCLDYVKNEIKFLRHEKFETEREIDALHIPIIAECISLRDGRHGKELTYDEGDAELKRELCLAEHVKCILKERCQNTWEKLNRLEEVKFRLTFDLDDKTEAYDIDKCQLKKDKTYASITFKIDPLRIPKGSLPYEGWLAHSRNTKQMADNELSDTLKFREALFVSRTRAQNDMLAQREYVDFIVRKRVYETQKARNEMEWQSKKIKEEMEKLQMELKTLREFLKTNADALKLAESRLECRSYRPGAELCRDDADKGLKEEVLELRKTRKLAQDKVNCCKTTYNALEDQQVIIDRDVADKDHALMTDLRVLDLRARMRGGEPATQTDRNIELTNMEKEIART
;
A
#
# COMPACT_ATOMS: atom_id res chain seq x y z
N MET A 1 3.69 -56.70 -15.18
CA MET A 1 4.74 -56.21 -14.26
C MET A 1 5.05 -54.76 -14.62
N PHE A 2 5.35 -53.82 -13.74
CA PHE A 2 5.10 -53.65 -12.28
C PHE A 2 5.52 -52.18 -11.99
N LEU A 3 4.73 -51.37 -11.26
CA LEU A 3 5.12 -50.07 -10.66
C LEU A 3 5.48 -48.89 -11.61
N ASN A 4 5.51 -47.61 -11.18
CA ASN A 4 4.55 -46.88 -10.33
C ASN A 4 4.75 -45.34 -10.48
N LYS A 5 3.75 -44.58 -10.01
CA LYS A 5 3.78 -43.15 -9.58
C LYS A 5 5.09 -42.36 -9.69
N LEU A 6 5.04 -41.21 -10.38
CA LEU A 6 5.60 -39.95 -9.88
C LEU A 6 4.57 -38.82 -10.04
N LYS A 7 4.46 -37.95 -9.04
CA LYS A 7 3.64 -36.72 -9.07
C LYS A 7 4.54 -35.52 -9.40
N PRO A 8 4.05 -34.48 -10.09
CA PRO A 8 4.75 -33.20 -10.11
C PRO A 8 4.72 -32.55 -8.71
N LEU A 9 5.88 -32.09 -8.24
CA LEU A 9 6.00 -31.28 -7.03
C LEU A 9 5.62 -29.83 -7.33
N LYS A 10 4.84 -29.19 -6.45
CA LYS A 10 4.53 -27.77 -6.56
C LYS A 10 5.77 -26.94 -6.23
N LEU A 11 6.26 -26.16 -7.19
CA LEU A 11 7.15 -25.03 -6.92
C LEU A 11 6.38 -23.97 -6.10
N ARG A 12 6.95 -23.54 -4.97
CA ARG A 12 6.51 -22.32 -4.29
C ARG A 12 7.16 -21.12 -4.97
N GLN A 13 6.39 -20.40 -5.80
CA GLN A 13 6.78 -19.04 -6.19
C GLN A 13 6.38 -18.06 -5.08
N THR A 14 7.35 -17.62 -4.29
CA THR A 14 7.23 -16.39 -3.49
C THR A 14 7.62 -15.22 -4.38
N PHE A 15 6.65 -14.63 -5.10
CA PHE A 15 6.86 -13.34 -5.74
C PHE A 15 7.05 -12.28 -4.65
N SER A 16 8.14 -11.51 -4.73
CA SER A 16 8.27 -10.26 -3.99
C SER A 16 7.28 -9.27 -4.61
N LYS A 17 6.17 -8.98 -3.94
CA LYS A 17 5.19 -8.00 -4.42
C LYS A 17 5.79 -6.59 -4.43
N MET A 18 5.25 -5.75 -5.30
CA MET A 18 5.64 -4.34 -5.38
C MET A 18 4.96 -3.54 -4.27
N SER A 19 5.40 -2.30 -4.08
CA SER A 19 4.81 -1.37 -3.11
C SER A 19 4.49 -0.05 -3.78
N VAL A 20 3.35 0.53 -3.44
CA VAL A 20 2.80 1.75 -4.03
C VAL A 20 3.02 2.90 -3.06
N PHE A 21 3.37 4.08 -3.57
CA PHE A 21 3.42 5.30 -2.77
C PHE A 21 2.04 5.98 -2.78
N VAL A 22 1.43 6.11 -1.61
CA VAL A 22 0.12 6.75 -1.43
C VAL A 22 0.27 8.01 -0.58
N GLN A 23 -0.39 9.09 -0.98
CA GLN A 23 -0.40 10.33 -0.22
C GLN A 23 -1.46 10.24 0.89
N LYS A 24 -1.03 10.23 2.15
CA LYS A 24 -1.91 10.23 3.33
C LYS A 24 -1.78 11.58 4.05
N LYS A 25 -2.90 12.26 4.28
CA LYS A 25 -2.92 13.43 5.16
C LYS A 25 -2.81 12.94 6.61
N ASN A 26 -1.80 13.41 7.33
CA ASN A 26 -1.69 13.20 8.77
C ASN A 26 -2.75 14.09 9.48
N PRO A 27 -3.66 13.51 10.28
CA PRO A 27 -4.74 14.26 10.91
C PRO A 27 -4.26 15.13 12.08
N ILE A 28 -3.14 14.76 12.73
CA ILE A 28 -2.54 15.44 13.88
C ILE A 28 -1.67 16.63 13.43
N THR A 29 -0.83 16.49 12.40
CA THR A 29 0.01 17.60 11.90
C THR A 29 -0.70 18.48 10.86
N GLY A 30 -1.70 17.93 10.17
CA GLY A 30 -2.35 18.51 9.00
C GLY A 30 -1.54 18.41 7.70
N THR A 31 -0.34 17.82 7.70
CA THR A 31 0.52 17.68 6.51
C THR A 31 0.09 16.52 5.61
N SER A 32 0.42 16.60 4.31
CA SER A 32 0.25 15.50 3.37
C SER A 32 1.57 14.78 3.17
N ASP A 33 1.69 13.59 3.77
CA ASP A 33 2.90 12.78 3.75
C ASP A 33 2.77 11.64 2.72
N TRP A 34 3.88 11.06 2.29
CA TRP A 34 3.90 9.92 1.36
C TRP A 34 4.27 8.63 2.08
N VAL A 35 3.37 7.65 2.06
CA VAL A 35 3.53 6.37 2.75
C VAL A 35 3.69 5.26 1.71
N VAL A 36 4.63 4.33 1.96
CA VAL A 36 4.77 3.10 1.19
C VAL A 36 3.73 2.10 1.68
N GLN A 37 2.82 1.69 0.79
CA GLN A 37 1.77 0.71 1.05
C GLN A 37 1.94 -0.52 0.14
N ASN A 38 1.34 -1.64 0.52
CA ASN A 38 1.29 -2.83 -0.34
C ASN A 38 0.33 -2.59 -1.52
N GLU A 39 0.56 -3.22 -2.66
CA GLU A 39 -0.39 -3.26 -3.79
C GLU A 39 -1.74 -3.90 -3.36
N ASP A 40 -1.73 -4.80 -2.37
CA ASP A 40 -2.93 -5.36 -1.74
C ASP A 40 -3.44 -4.58 -0.51
N TYR A 41 -3.04 -3.32 -0.29
CA TYR A 41 -3.44 -2.58 0.94
C TYR A 41 -4.96 -2.43 1.04
N ASP A 42 -5.63 -2.05 -0.04
CA ASP A 42 -7.09 -1.89 -0.06
C ASP A 42 -7.81 -3.24 0.16
N TYR A 43 -7.31 -4.32 -0.46
CA TYR A 43 -7.74 -5.71 -0.22
C TYR A 43 -7.68 -6.08 1.28
N HIS A 44 -6.59 -5.72 1.97
CA HIS A 44 -6.42 -6.06 3.38
C HIS A 44 -7.27 -5.14 4.27
N GLN A 45 -7.49 -3.89 3.86
CA GLN A 45 -8.38 -2.95 4.54
C GLN A 45 -9.86 -3.36 4.45
N GLU A 46 -10.32 -3.79 3.27
CA GLU A 46 -11.67 -4.37 3.08
C GLU A 46 -11.85 -5.62 3.94
N VAL A 47 -10.90 -6.56 3.92
CA VAL A 47 -10.94 -7.75 4.78
C VAL A 47 -10.96 -7.39 6.26
N ALA A 48 -10.07 -6.51 6.73
CA ALA A 48 -9.98 -6.14 8.15
C ALA A 48 -11.20 -5.37 8.66
N ARG A 49 -11.87 -4.58 7.81
CA ARG A 49 -13.05 -3.79 8.17
C ARG A 49 -14.39 -4.46 7.86
N SER A 50 -14.38 -5.60 7.18
CA SER A 50 -15.60 -6.37 6.90
C SER A 50 -16.33 -6.78 8.18
N ALA A 51 -17.66 -6.61 8.20
CA ALA A 51 -18.51 -6.94 9.35
C ALA A 51 -18.68 -8.47 9.56
N PHE A 52 -18.06 -9.30 8.71
CA PHE A 52 -18.16 -10.77 8.73
C PHE A 52 -17.88 -11.40 10.10
N ALA A 53 -17.01 -10.79 10.93
CA ALA A 53 -16.71 -11.31 12.26
C ALA A 53 -17.94 -11.27 13.18
N ASP A 54 -18.60 -10.12 13.31
CA ASP A 54 -19.83 -9.98 14.10
C ASP A 54 -20.98 -10.81 13.53
N MET A 55 -21.18 -10.72 12.21
CA MET A 55 -22.17 -11.49 11.44
C MET A 55 -22.10 -13.01 11.70
N LEU A 56 -20.91 -13.54 12.03
CA LEU A 56 -20.70 -14.95 12.36
C LEU A 56 -20.72 -15.25 13.87
N HIS A 57 -20.58 -14.24 14.74
CA HIS A 57 -20.89 -14.34 16.18
C HIS A 57 -22.39 -14.21 16.47
N ASP A 58 -23.20 -13.70 15.54
CA ASP A 58 -24.67 -13.64 15.68
C ASP A 58 -25.31 -15.04 15.60
N THR A 59 -25.43 -15.64 16.78
CA THR A 59 -26.04 -16.94 17.03
C THR A 59 -27.53 -16.97 16.62
N GLU A 60 -28.28 -15.86 16.72
CA GLU A 60 -29.70 -15.85 16.33
C GLU A 60 -29.83 -15.91 14.80
N ARG A 61 -29.14 -15.02 14.08
CA ARG A 61 -29.09 -15.02 12.61
C ARG A 61 -28.75 -16.40 12.08
N ASN A 62 -27.64 -16.96 12.55
CA ASN A 62 -27.15 -18.28 12.12
C ASN A 62 -28.19 -19.40 12.35
N GLN A 63 -28.84 -19.42 13.52
CA GLN A 63 -29.79 -20.48 13.88
C GLN A 63 -31.15 -20.31 13.17
N LEU A 64 -31.63 -19.09 12.93
CA LEU A 64 -32.86 -18.86 12.17
C LEU A 64 -32.69 -19.20 10.68
N TYR A 65 -31.54 -18.86 10.09
CA TYR A 65 -31.19 -19.27 8.73
C TYR A 65 -31.13 -20.80 8.59
N GLU A 66 -30.49 -21.53 9.52
CA GLU A 66 -30.45 -23.00 9.45
C GLU A 66 -31.84 -23.63 9.62
N GLN A 67 -32.68 -23.12 10.53
CA GLN A 67 -34.05 -23.61 10.71
C GLN A 67 -34.89 -23.42 9.44
N ALA A 68 -34.76 -22.29 8.76
CA ALA A 68 -35.47 -22.01 7.51
C ALA A 68 -34.95 -22.84 6.33
N LEU A 69 -33.62 -22.97 6.17
CA LEU A 69 -33.00 -23.88 5.20
C LEU A 69 -33.49 -25.33 5.38
N LYS A 70 -33.50 -25.81 6.62
CA LYS A 70 -34.00 -27.15 6.98
C LYS A 70 -35.47 -27.32 6.61
N ALA A 71 -36.31 -26.32 6.86
CA ALA A 71 -37.72 -26.34 6.47
C ALA A 71 -37.88 -26.39 4.93
N ALA A 72 -37.13 -25.57 4.18
CA ALA A 72 -37.16 -25.55 2.72
C ALA A 72 -36.72 -26.88 2.10
N ILE A 73 -35.60 -27.45 2.55
CA ILE A 73 -35.08 -28.76 2.11
C ILE A 73 -36.10 -29.87 2.41
N SER A 74 -36.59 -29.93 3.65
CA SER A 74 -37.59 -30.93 4.07
C SER A 74 -38.88 -30.83 3.24
N LYS A 75 -39.28 -29.61 2.86
CA LYS A 75 -40.46 -29.36 2.03
C LYS A 75 -40.27 -29.88 0.60
N LYS A 76 -39.13 -29.63 -0.04
CA LYS A 76 -38.79 -30.20 -1.36
C LYS A 76 -38.78 -31.74 -1.32
N HIS A 77 -38.09 -32.34 -0.35
CA HIS A 77 -38.09 -33.80 -0.18
C HIS A 77 -39.47 -34.39 0.07
N SER A 78 -40.35 -33.70 0.83
CA SER A 78 -41.73 -34.16 1.06
C SER A 78 -42.62 -34.18 -0.19
N LEU A 79 -42.24 -33.42 -1.22
CA LEU A 79 -42.88 -33.41 -2.54
C LEU A 79 -42.28 -34.45 -3.51
N GLY A 80 -41.21 -35.16 -3.10
CA GLY A 80 -40.43 -36.03 -3.98
C GLY A 80 -39.46 -35.29 -4.90
N GLU A 81 -39.27 -33.98 -4.68
CA GLU A 81 -38.31 -33.15 -5.42
C GLU A 81 -36.93 -33.21 -4.77
N LYS A 82 -35.86 -33.07 -5.56
CA LYS A 82 -34.52 -32.81 -5.03
C LYS A 82 -34.45 -31.41 -4.42
N ALA A 83 -33.63 -31.24 -3.40
CA ALA A 83 -33.27 -29.94 -2.85
C ALA A 83 -31.98 -29.41 -3.50
N ASN A 84 -32.13 -28.66 -4.60
CA ASN A 84 -31.03 -28.00 -5.31
C ASN A 84 -30.90 -26.55 -4.82
N VAL A 85 -29.90 -26.27 -3.97
CA VAL A 85 -29.74 -24.97 -3.29
C VAL A 85 -28.75 -24.07 -4.03
N LEU A 86 -29.13 -22.80 -4.20
CA LEU A 86 -28.26 -21.68 -4.55
C LEU A 86 -28.02 -20.82 -3.30
N ASP A 87 -26.77 -20.47 -3.02
CA ASP A 87 -26.32 -19.62 -1.92
C ASP A 87 -25.64 -18.36 -2.48
N ILE A 88 -26.31 -17.20 -2.40
CA ILE A 88 -25.80 -15.92 -2.92
C ILE A 88 -25.26 -15.06 -1.78
N GLY A 89 -24.01 -14.61 -1.90
CA GLY A 89 -23.30 -13.89 -0.82
C GLY A 89 -22.75 -14.86 0.22
N THR A 90 -22.21 -16.00 -0.22
CA THR A 90 -21.92 -17.13 0.69
C THR A 90 -20.87 -16.81 1.77
N GLY A 91 -20.03 -15.78 1.58
CA GLY A 91 -19.07 -15.30 2.58
C GLY A 91 -18.05 -16.36 2.97
N THR A 92 -18.24 -17.00 4.13
CA THR A 92 -17.41 -18.12 4.62
C THR A 92 -17.87 -19.51 4.18
N GLY A 93 -19.00 -19.61 3.46
CA GLY A 93 -19.63 -20.89 3.11
C GLY A 93 -20.57 -21.43 4.19
N LEU A 94 -20.91 -20.65 5.24
CA LEU A 94 -21.69 -21.11 6.38
C LEU A 94 -23.08 -21.65 5.97
N LEU A 95 -23.84 -20.88 5.20
CA LEU A 95 -25.20 -21.23 4.80
C LEU A 95 -25.20 -22.45 3.86
N SER A 96 -24.25 -22.51 2.91
CA SER A 96 -23.98 -23.71 2.11
C SER A 96 -23.66 -24.96 2.94
N MET A 97 -22.83 -24.85 3.99
CA MET A 97 -22.53 -25.99 4.87
C MET A 97 -23.74 -26.41 5.72
N MET A 98 -24.56 -25.46 6.18
CA MET A 98 -25.86 -25.73 6.82
C MET A 98 -26.83 -26.45 5.87
N ALA A 99 -26.89 -26.04 4.61
CA ALA A 99 -27.72 -26.70 3.60
C ALA A 99 -27.32 -28.17 3.38
N VAL A 100 -26.02 -28.45 3.21
CA VAL A 100 -25.54 -29.85 3.11
C VAL A 100 -25.75 -30.63 4.42
N ARG A 101 -25.57 -29.99 5.59
CA ARG A 101 -25.85 -30.61 6.91
C ARG A 101 -27.31 -31.03 7.05
N ASN A 102 -28.25 -30.27 6.49
CA ASN A 102 -29.68 -30.57 6.53
C ASN A 102 -30.18 -31.37 5.32
N GLY A 103 -29.28 -31.86 4.47
CA GLY A 103 -29.57 -32.89 3.47
C GLY A 103 -29.78 -32.41 2.02
N ALA A 104 -29.38 -31.18 1.66
CA ALA A 104 -29.46 -30.71 0.28
C ALA A 104 -28.78 -31.68 -0.72
N ASP A 105 -29.46 -31.98 -1.84
CA ASP A 105 -28.98 -32.88 -2.89
C ASP A 105 -27.82 -32.28 -3.69
N SER A 106 -27.86 -30.96 -3.91
CA SER A 106 -26.76 -30.18 -4.45
C SER A 106 -26.74 -28.77 -3.88
N VAL A 107 -25.55 -28.18 -3.77
CA VAL A 107 -25.37 -26.80 -3.33
C VAL A 107 -24.39 -26.09 -4.26
N ILE A 108 -24.84 -24.98 -4.84
CA ILE A 108 -24.02 -24.04 -5.60
C ILE A 108 -23.99 -22.73 -4.83
N ALA A 109 -22.82 -22.13 -4.72
CA ALA A 109 -22.60 -20.91 -3.96
C ALA A 109 -21.87 -19.87 -4.82
N CYS A 110 -22.23 -18.59 -4.74
CA CYS A 110 -21.47 -17.53 -5.40
C CYS A 110 -20.99 -16.46 -4.42
N GLU A 111 -19.75 -16.02 -4.64
CA GLU A 111 -19.08 -14.97 -3.87
C GLU A 111 -18.34 -14.04 -4.84
N ALA A 112 -18.67 -12.75 -4.82
CA ALA A 112 -18.02 -11.75 -5.67
C ALA A 112 -16.64 -11.39 -5.13
N PHE A 113 -16.50 -11.30 -3.80
CA PHE A 113 -15.25 -10.94 -3.17
C PHE A 113 -14.32 -12.16 -3.13
N LYS A 114 -13.51 -12.27 -4.20
CA LYS A 114 -12.53 -13.35 -4.40
C LYS A 114 -11.79 -13.81 -3.12
N PRO A 115 -11.31 -12.94 -2.21
CA PRO A 115 -10.58 -13.36 -1.01
C PRO A 115 -11.44 -14.22 -0.07
N MET A 116 -12.72 -13.87 0.07
CA MET A 116 -13.70 -14.67 0.81
C MET A 116 -14.09 -15.93 0.04
N SER A 117 -14.19 -15.89 -1.29
CA SER A 117 -14.43 -17.11 -2.08
C SER A 117 -13.31 -18.16 -1.89
N GLU A 118 -12.05 -17.71 -1.80
CA GLU A 118 -10.90 -18.56 -1.49
C GLU A 118 -10.90 -19.00 -0.02
N CYS A 119 -11.37 -18.16 0.90
CA CYS A 119 -11.56 -18.52 2.31
C CYS A 119 -12.62 -19.62 2.48
N ALA A 120 -13.79 -19.45 1.89
CA ALA A 120 -14.91 -20.40 1.91
C ALA A 120 -14.52 -21.75 1.31
N LEU A 121 -13.80 -21.78 0.18
CA LEU A 121 -13.23 -23.01 -0.38
C LEU A 121 -12.36 -23.77 0.65
N ASN A 122 -11.54 -23.06 1.42
CA ASN A 122 -10.70 -23.65 2.46
C ASN A 122 -11.51 -24.08 3.71
N ILE A 123 -12.57 -23.35 4.08
CA ILE A 123 -13.47 -23.68 5.20
C ILE A 123 -14.34 -24.91 4.90
N ILE A 124 -14.97 -24.96 3.72
CA ILE A 124 -15.74 -26.11 3.20
C ILE A 124 -14.86 -27.36 3.17
N LYS A 125 -13.61 -27.24 2.70
CA LYS A 125 -12.63 -28.32 2.69
C LYS A 125 -12.23 -28.76 4.10
N LEU A 126 -11.97 -27.82 5.01
CA LEU A 126 -11.64 -28.10 6.40
C LEU A 126 -12.75 -28.87 7.13
N ASN A 127 -14.00 -28.56 6.83
CA ASN A 127 -15.18 -29.17 7.44
C ASN A 127 -15.69 -30.44 6.72
N GLY A 128 -14.98 -30.95 5.71
CA GLY A 128 -15.30 -32.21 5.04
C GLY A 128 -16.42 -32.13 3.99
N PHE A 129 -16.76 -30.94 3.52
CA PHE A 129 -17.78 -30.68 2.48
C PHE A 129 -17.19 -30.46 1.07
N GLU A 130 -15.88 -30.68 0.90
CA GLU A 130 -15.22 -30.62 -0.42
C GLU A 130 -15.91 -31.54 -1.45
N GLY A 131 -16.25 -30.97 -2.61
CA GLY A 131 -16.97 -31.69 -3.67
C GLY A 131 -18.49 -31.82 -3.47
N LYS A 132 -19.04 -31.40 -2.32
CA LYS A 132 -20.51 -31.31 -2.10
C LYS A 132 -21.08 -29.91 -2.38
N ILE A 133 -20.24 -28.88 -2.28
CA ILE A 133 -20.57 -27.48 -2.54
C ILE A 133 -19.70 -26.98 -3.70
N LYS A 134 -20.30 -26.33 -4.69
CA LYS A 134 -19.59 -25.68 -5.81
C LYS A 134 -19.57 -24.16 -5.61
N ILE A 135 -18.40 -23.59 -5.29
CA ILE A 135 -18.21 -22.13 -5.27
C ILE A 135 -17.95 -21.60 -6.68
N ILE A 136 -18.59 -20.48 -7.01
CA ILE A 136 -18.42 -19.66 -8.20
C ILE A 136 -17.89 -18.28 -7.74
N PRO A 137 -16.64 -17.90 -8.05
CA PRO A 137 -16.07 -16.61 -7.65
C PRO A 137 -16.54 -15.48 -8.57
N LYS A 138 -17.80 -15.09 -8.44
CA LYS A 138 -18.52 -14.07 -9.23
C LYS A 138 -19.64 -13.42 -8.40
N ARG A 139 -20.08 -12.22 -8.78
CA ARG A 139 -21.40 -11.69 -8.38
C ARG A 139 -22.49 -12.52 -9.04
N SER A 140 -23.62 -12.69 -8.35
CA SER A 140 -24.78 -13.45 -8.85
C SER A 140 -25.28 -12.98 -10.23
N THR A 141 -25.16 -11.69 -10.53
CA THR A 141 -25.52 -11.06 -11.82
C THR A 141 -24.66 -11.53 -13.00
N ASP A 142 -23.52 -12.16 -12.74
CA ASP A 142 -22.55 -12.60 -13.76
C ASP A 142 -22.53 -14.12 -13.92
N VAL A 143 -23.40 -14.83 -13.19
CA VAL A 143 -23.55 -16.29 -13.17
C VAL A 143 -24.45 -16.74 -14.31
N ILE A 144 -23.96 -17.65 -15.14
CA ILE A 144 -24.67 -18.14 -16.34
C ILE A 144 -25.09 -19.61 -16.14
N VAL A 145 -26.34 -19.95 -16.52
CA VAL A 145 -26.84 -21.33 -16.51
C VAL A 145 -26.72 -21.96 -17.91
N GLY A 146 -26.21 -23.20 -17.99
CA GLY A 146 -26.17 -24.03 -19.20
C GLY A 146 -24.90 -24.89 -19.30
N ASP A 147 -24.80 -25.70 -20.36
CA ASP A 147 -23.69 -26.66 -20.57
C ASP A 147 -22.28 -26.01 -20.56
N THR A 148 -22.18 -24.75 -20.95
CA THR A 148 -20.94 -23.94 -20.94
C THR A 148 -20.97 -22.82 -19.87
N GLY A 149 -21.94 -22.87 -18.95
CA GLY A 149 -22.13 -21.88 -17.90
C GLY A 149 -21.45 -22.24 -16.57
N ASP A 150 -21.63 -21.36 -15.57
CA ASP A 150 -21.18 -21.59 -14.21
C ASP A 150 -22.13 -22.54 -13.45
N MET A 151 -23.42 -22.55 -13.80
CA MET A 151 -24.45 -23.45 -13.26
C MET A 151 -24.92 -24.44 -14.33
N PRO A 152 -25.00 -25.76 -14.05
CA PRO A 152 -25.47 -26.74 -15.04
C PRO A 152 -26.98 -26.67 -15.27
N GLU A 153 -27.75 -26.44 -14.20
CA GLU A 153 -29.20 -26.29 -14.19
C GLU A 153 -29.59 -25.18 -13.19
N ARG A 154 -30.86 -24.76 -13.21
CA ARG A 154 -31.40 -23.78 -12.25
C ARG A 154 -31.62 -24.43 -10.88
N CYS A 155 -31.52 -23.62 -9.82
CA CYS A 155 -31.77 -24.10 -8.44
C CYS A 155 -33.23 -23.92 -8.04
N ASN A 156 -33.69 -24.71 -7.07
CA ASN A 156 -35.07 -24.72 -6.59
C ASN A 156 -35.22 -24.35 -5.10
N ILE A 157 -34.11 -24.07 -4.43
CA ILE A 157 -34.05 -23.30 -3.20
C ILE A 157 -33.03 -22.16 -3.40
N LEU A 158 -33.38 -20.94 -3.03
CA LEU A 158 -32.43 -19.84 -2.83
C LEU A 158 -32.27 -19.60 -1.34
N VAL A 159 -31.02 -19.49 -0.88
CA VAL A 159 -30.67 -18.80 0.36
C VAL A 159 -29.75 -17.63 0.02
N THR A 160 -29.94 -16.51 0.69
CA THR A 160 -29.05 -15.36 0.56
C THR A 160 -29.12 -14.49 1.81
N GLU A 161 -28.00 -13.86 2.11
CA GLU A 161 -27.88 -12.82 3.11
C GLU A 161 -27.02 -11.72 2.47
N VAL A 162 -27.70 -10.65 2.06
CA VAL A 162 -27.19 -9.47 1.31
C VAL A 162 -28.01 -8.24 1.75
N PHE A 163 -28.21 -8.14 3.07
CA PHE A 163 -29.06 -7.16 3.71
C PHE A 163 -28.22 -6.28 4.62
N ASP A 164 -28.52 -4.99 4.65
CA ASP A 164 -27.88 -4.01 5.54
C ASP A 164 -28.89 -3.41 6.53
N THR A 165 -28.51 -2.36 7.26
CA THR A 165 -29.44 -1.62 8.12
C THR A 165 -30.62 -1.00 7.34
N GLU A 166 -30.44 -0.59 6.07
CA GLU A 166 -31.53 -0.14 5.18
C GLU A 166 -32.30 -1.29 4.49
N LEU A 167 -31.98 -2.56 4.76
CA LEU A 167 -32.45 -3.78 4.06
C LEU A 167 -32.01 -3.90 2.59
N ILE A 168 -31.99 -2.80 1.83
CA ILE A 168 -31.79 -2.81 0.37
C ILE A 168 -30.46 -2.19 -0.08
N GLY A 169 -29.68 -1.58 0.81
CA GLY A 169 -28.47 -0.82 0.50
C GLY A 169 -27.35 -1.64 -0.14
N GLU A 170 -27.28 -2.94 0.11
CA GLU A 170 -26.36 -3.87 -0.56
C GLU A 170 -26.83 -4.36 -1.95
N GLY A 171 -27.95 -3.83 -2.47
CA GLY A 171 -28.48 -4.20 -3.78
C GLY A 171 -29.26 -5.53 -3.76
N ALA A 172 -30.01 -5.77 -2.68
CA ALA A 172 -30.89 -6.93 -2.55
C ALA A 172 -31.91 -7.00 -3.71
N LEU A 173 -32.48 -5.86 -4.12
CA LEU A 173 -33.52 -5.78 -5.15
C LEU A 173 -33.08 -6.34 -6.51
N SER A 174 -31.93 -5.90 -7.04
CA SER A 174 -31.36 -6.47 -8.28
C SER A 174 -30.89 -7.91 -8.09
N THR A 175 -30.34 -8.25 -6.93
CA THR A 175 -29.87 -9.61 -6.63
C THR A 175 -31.00 -10.64 -6.68
N PHE A 176 -32.12 -10.39 -5.99
CA PHE A 176 -33.29 -11.28 -6.02
C PHE A 176 -33.97 -11.29 -7.39
N GLN A 177 -34.12 -10.14 -8.06
CA GLN A 177 -34.75 -10.07 -9.39
C GLN A 177 -33.93 -10.87 -10.43
N HIS A 178 -32.60 -10.74 -10.42
CA HIS A 178 -31.73 -11.53 -11.28
C HIS A 178 -31.79 -13.03 -10.97
N ALA A 179 -31.83 -13.41 -9.69
CA ALA A 179 -31.93 -14.81 -9.29
C ALA A 179 -33.20 -15.46 -9.88
N HIS A 180 -34.37 -14.81 -9.79
CA HIS A 180 -35.60 -15.31 -10.39
C HIS A 180 -35.57 -15.34 -11.92
N ASP A 181 -35.14 -14.24 -12.56
CA ASP A 181 -35.12 -14.16 -14.03
C ASP A 181 -34.15 -15.19 -14.64
N TYR A 182 -32.99 -15.47 -14.02
CA TYR A 182 -31.88 -16.22 -14.64
C TYR A 182 -31.45 -17.52 -13.94
N LEU A 183 -31.51 -17.61 -12.61
CA LEU A 183 -30.83 -18.67 -11.83
C LEU A 183 -31.79 -19.70 -11.18
N LEU A 184 -33.07 -19.35 -10.97
CA LEU A 184 -34.03 -20.14 -10.20
C LEU A 184 -35.16 -20.76 -11.03
N GLU A 185 -35.67 -21.89 -10.56
CA GLU A 185 -36.93 -22.47 -11.02
C GLU A 185 -38.15 -21.62 -10.61
N LYS A 186 -39.22 -21.70 -11.40
CA LYS A 186 -40.49 -20.96 -11.19
C LYS A 186 -41.20 -21.27 -9.86
N ASN A 187 -40.96 -22.45 -9.29
CA ASN A 187 -41.52 -22.90 -8.02
C ASN A 187 -40.40 -23.12 -6.99
N SER A 188 -39.44 -22.19 -6.96
CA SER A 188 -38.38 -22.18 -5.96
C SER A 188 -38.90 -21.76 -4.58
N ILE A 189 -38.21 -22.20 -3.52
CA ILE A 189 -38.39 -21.67 -2.15
C ILE A 189 -37.26 -20.68 -1.89
N VAL A 190 -37.56 -19.53 -1.31
CA VAL A 190 -36.56 -18.50 -1.01
C VAL A 190 -36.46 -18.31 0.50
N VAL A 191 -35.23 -18.20 1.00
CA VAL A 191 -34.90 -17.96 2.41
C VAL A 191 -34.07 -16.68 2.49
N PRO A 192 -34.61 -15.56 2.98
CA PRO A 192 -36.00 -15.34 3.46
C PRO A 192 -37.07 -15.27 2.33
N ASP A 193 -38.32 -15.62 2.62
CA ASP A 193 -39.45 -15.60 1.66
C ASP A 193 -40.00 -14.17 1.46
N ASN A 194 -40.01 -13.36 2.53
CA ASN A 194 -40.46 -11.96 2.53
C ASN A 194 -39.65 -11.08 3.50
N ALA A 195 -39.70 -9.76 3.32
CA ALA A 195 -39.27 -8.77 4.31
C ALA A 195 -40.33 -7.68 4.52
N THR A 196 -40.37 -7.10 5.72
CA THR A 196 -41.21 -5.94 6.06
C THR A 196 -40.38 -4.89 6.78
N ILE A 197 -40.35 -3.67 6.25
CA ILE A 197 -39.82 -2.49 6.93
C ILE A 197 -40.91 -1.92 7.84
N PHE A 198 -40.54 -1.57 9.06
CA PHE A 198 -41.34 -0.87 10.06
C PHE A 198 -40.84 0.55 10.26
N ALA A 199 -41.77 1.46 10.56
CA ALA A 199 -41.48 2.85 10.88
C ALA A 199 -42.24 3.28 12.14
N GLN A 200 -41.57 3.99 13.04
CA GLN A 200 -42.13 4.58 14.25
C GLN A 200 -41.83 6.09 14.24
N VAL A 201 -42.86 6.94 14.23
CA VAL A 201 -42.68 8.39 14.22
C VAL A 201 -42.58 8.91 15.64
N VAL A 202 -41.58 9.75 15.91
CA VAL A 202 -41.25 10.26 17.25
C VAL A 202 -41.08 11.78 17.30
N GLU A 203 -41.38 12.30 18.49
CA GLU A 203 -40.86 13.57 19.02
C GLU A 203 -39.61 13.23 19.84
N CYS A 204 -38.46 13.81 19.51
CA CYS A 204 -37.20 13.55 20.20
C CYS A 204 -36.20 14.70 19.92
N SER A 205 -36.04 15.61 20.88
CA SER A 205 -35.10 16.73 20.76
C SER A 205 -33.66 16.28 20.61
N LEU A 206 -33.25 15.21 21.34
CA LEU A 206 -31.90 14.65 21.22
C LEU A 206 -31.58 14.23 19.78
N VAL A 207 -32.49 13.47 19.16
CA VAL A 207 -32.38 13.05 17.76
C VAL A 207 -32.39 14.27 16.83
N GLN A 208 -33.34 15.20 17.01
CA GLN A 208 -33.44 16.36 16.13
C GLN A 208 -32.18 17.24 16.17
N ASN A 209 -31.47 17.28 17.30
CA ASN A 209 -30.20 17.99 17.45
C ASN A 209 -29.03 17.37 16.66
N TRP A 210 -29.17 16.16 16.10
CA TRP A 210 -28.25 15.60 15.09
C TRP A 210 -28.55 16.07 13.65
N ASN A 211 -29.62 16.86 13.44
CA ASN A 211 -30.03 17.36 12.12
C ASN A 211 -30.30 18.87 12.06
N LYS A 212 -30.83 19.50 13.11
CA LYS A 212 -31.09 20.94 13.15
C LYS A 212 -30.16 21.60 14.17
N LEU A 213 -29.63 22.78 13.86
CA LEU A 213 -28.93 23.61 14.85
C LEU A 213 -29.91 24.50 15.60
N ASP A 214 -29.61 24.75 16.88
CA ASP A 214 -30.40 25.62 17.76
C ASP A 214 -29.84 27.05 17.88
N ASN A 215 -30.69 27.99 18.33
CA ASN A 215 -30.28 29.36 18.62
C ASN A 215 -29.43 29.42 19.91
N ILE A 216 -28.29 30.11 19.87
CA ILE A 216 -27.36 30.21 21.01
C ILE A 216 -27.74 31.41 21.89
N HIS A 217 -27.90 31.17 23.19
CA HIS A 217 -28.24 32.15 24.21
C HIS A 217 -27.12 32.23 25.27
N SER A 218 -26.93 33.39 25.91
CA SER A 218 -25.99 33.58 27.02
C SER A 218 -26.42 32.84 28.30
N SER A 219 -25.54 32.85 29.32
CA SER A 219 -25.85 32.37 30.68
C SER A 219 -27.09 33.00 31.32
N ASN A 220 -27.46 34.21 30.89
CA ASN A 220 -28.64 34.97 31.34
C ASN A 220 -29.84 34.89 30.38
N GLY A 221 -29.81 34.00 29.38
CA GLY A 221 -30.91 33.78 28.44
C GLY A 221 -31.04 34.83 27.33
N LYS A 222 -30.14 35.83 27.25
CA LYS A 222 -30.08 36.77 26.12
C LYS A 222 -29.65 36.01 24.86
N LEU A 223 -30.47 36.05 23.82
CA LEU A 223 -30.13 35.55 22.48
C LEU A 223 -28.84 36.20 21.96
N LEU A 224 -27.86 35.38 21.59
CA LEU A 224 -26.58 35.81 21.01
C LEU A 224 -26.50 35.50 19.51
N LEU A 225 -26.88 34.29 19.09
CA LEU A 225 -26.91 33.89 17.67
C LEU A 225 -28.22 33.20 17.30
N THR A 226 -28.78 33.62 16.18
CA THR A 226 -29.90 33.00 15.48
C THR A 226 -29.39 32.16 14.32
N VAL A 227 -29.90 30.94 14.17
CA VAL A 227 -29.55 30.04 13.06
C VAL A 227 -30.13 30.57 11.74
N PRO A 228 -29.32 30.72 10.67
CA PRO A 228 -29.76 31.19 9.37
C PRO A 228 -30.91 30.36 8.78
N GLU A 229 -31.79 31.03 8.04
CA GLU A 229 -33.03 30.45 7.55
C GLU A 229 -32.83 29.28 6.57
N SER A 230 -31.74 29.30 5.79
CA SER A 230 -31.32 28.19 4.93
C SER A 230 -31.00 26.93 5.75
N VAL A 231 -30.18 27.05 6.79
CA VAL A 231 -29.83 25.95 7.71
C VAL A 231 -31.05 25.46 8.49
N ARG A 232 -31.93 26.37 8.91
CA ARG A 232 -33.18 26.07 9.62
C ARG A 232 -34.14 25.23 8.76
N LYS A 233 -34.30 25.60 7.48
CA LYS A 233 -35.23 24.94 6.54
C LYS A 233 -34.68 23.69 5.87
N CYS A 234 -33.38 23.60 5.60
CA CYS A 234 -32.74 22.43 4.98
C CYS A 234 -33.22 21.12 5.64
N PRO A 235 -33.75 20.13 4.89
CA PRO A 235 -34.35 18.93 5.49
C PRO A 235 -33.31 18.05 6.18
N GLY A 236 -32.08 18.03 5.66
CA GLY A 236 -30.97 17.21 6.10
C GLY A 236 -30.21 16.61 4.93
N SER A 237 -29.24 15.75 5.21
CA SER A 237 -28.73 14.78 4.22
C SER A 237 -29.73 13.61 4.07
N ALA A 238 -29.82 13.03 2.87
CA ALA A 238 -30.52 11.77 2.61
C ALA A 238 -29.79 10.55 3.17
N ALA A 239 -28.48 10.68 3.48
CA ALA A 239 -27.70 9.59 4.05
C ALA A 239 -28.30 9.11 5.38
N VAL A 240 -28.39 7.78 5.51
CA VAL A 240 -28.85 7.05 6.69
C VAL A 240 -28.13 7.51 7.96
N HIS A 241 -28.82 7.38 9.09
CA HIS A 241 -28.23 7.49 10.41
C HIS A 241 -28.50 6.21 11.18
N ASP A 242 -27.67 5.22 10.88
CA ASP A 242 -27.54 3.94 11.55
C ASP A 242 -27.02 4.15 12.98
N ILE A 243 -27.79 3.72 13.98
CA ILE A 243 -27.41 3.73 15.40
C ILE A 243 -27.98 2.52 16.15
N GLN A 244 -27.36 2.13 17.25
CA GLN A 244 -27.91 1.15 18.20
C GLN A 244 -29.09 1.76 18.96
N LEU A 245 -30.27 1.88 18.32
CA LEU A 245 -31.45 2.51 18.93
C LEU A 245 -31.82 1.92 20.31
N SER A 246 -31.53 0.64 20.54
CA SER A 246 -31.77 0.00 21.84
C SER A 246 -31.01 0.64 23.03
N GLU A 247 -29.91 1.37 22.78
CA GLU A 247 -29.17 2.13 23.79
C GLU A 247 -29.60 3.61 23.90
N LEU A 248 -30.50 4.08 23.02
CA LEU A 248 -31.09 5.41 23.13
C LEU A 248 -31.97 5.48 24.41
N PRO A 249 -31.83 6.51 25.27
CA PRO A 249 -32.60 6.59 26.51
C PRO A 249 -34.11 6.60 26.25
N ASN A 250 -34.84 5.68 26.89
CA ASN A 250 -36.28 5.44 26.66
C ASN A 250 -37.19 6.65 27.03
N ASP A 251 -36.66 7.62 27.76
CA ASP A 251 -37.29 8.88 28.15
C ASP A 251 -36.89 10.07 27.24
N SER A 252 -35.86 9.92 26.39
CA SER A 252 -35.43 10.96 25.45
C SER A 252 -36.36 11.16 24.26
N PHE A 253 -37.26 10.21 24.00
CA PHE A 253 -38.20 10.24 22.87
C PHE A 253 -39.63 9.90 23.28
N LYS A 254 -40.57 10.33 22.46
CA LYS A 254 -42.01 10.21 22.67
C LYS A 254 -42.66 9.74 21.39
N THR A 255 -43.22 8.53 21.41
CA THR A 255 -43.94 7.94 20.28
C THR A 255 -45.14 8.81 19.90
N ILE A 256 -45.16 9.26 18.66
CA ILE A 256 -46.27 9.99 18.02
C ILE A 256 -47.13 9.01 17.22
N ILE A 257 -46.49 8.15 16.43
CA ILE A 257 -47.13 7.01 15.76
C ILE A 257 -46.38 5.74 16.19
N SER A 258 -47.11 4.75 16.69
CA SER A 258 -46.54 3.44 17.03
C SER A 258 -45.90 2.76 15.81
N PRO A 259 -45.03 1.75 16.02
CA PRO A 259 -44.40 1.03 14.91
C PRO A 259 -45.43 0.43 13.95
N VAL A 260 -45.42 0.90 12.71
CA VAL A 260 -46.31 0.45 11.62
C VAL A 260 -45.50 -0.18 10.49
N PRO A 261 -45.96 -1.30 9.89
CA PRO A 261 -45.35 -1.86 8.69
C PRO A 261 -45.61 -0.93 7.50
N VAL A 262 -44.56 -0.41 6.88
CA VAL A 262 -44.63 0.57 5.80
C VAL A 262 -44.40 -0.08 4.44
N LEU A 263 -43.23 -0.66 4.22
CA LEU A 263 -42.82 -1.27 2.96
C LEU A 263 -42.72 -2.79 3.14
N LYS A 264 -43.18 -3.53 2.13
CA LYS A 264 -43.06 -5.00 2.07
C LYS A 264 -42.37 -5.43 0.78
N PHE A 265 -41.57 -6.47 0.88
CA PHE A 265 -40.79 -7.03 -0.22
C PHE A 265 -41.07 -8.54 -0.36
N ASP A 266 -41.16 -8.99 -1.60
CA ASP A 266 -41.55 -10.35 -1.96
C ASP A 266 -40.39 -11.07 -2.64
N TRP A 267 -39.49 -11.60 -1.82
CA TRP A 267 -38.29 -12.28 -2.27
C TRP A 267 -38.58 -13.62 -2.95
N SER A 268 -39.78 -14.17 -2.74
CA SER A 268 -40.20 -15.43 -3.35
C SER A 268 -40.56 -15.35 -4.84
N GLY A 269 -40.56 -14.16 -5.45
CA GLY A 269 -40.82 -13.97 -6.88
C GLY A 269 -42.28 -14.21 -7.32
N LYS A 270 -43.23 -14.30 -6.37
CA LYS A 270 -44.68 -14.43 -6.66
C LYS A 270 -45.19 -13.12 -7.29
N THR A 271 -44.57 -12.00 -6.94
CA THR A 271 -44.71 -10.67 -7.56
C THR A 271 -43.35 -10.17 -8.06
N ARG A 272 -43.34 -9.35 -9.12
CA ARG A 272 -42.11 -8.72 -9.62
C ARG A 272 -41.66 -7.62 -8.67
N LEU A 273 -40.37 -7.57 -8.36
CA LEU A 273 -39.81 -6.50 -7.53
C LEU A 273 -39.89 -5.17 -8.25
N ASN A 274 -40.23 -4.12 -7.50
CA ASN A 274 -40.22 -2.75 -7.98
C ASN A 274 -39.02 -2.00 -7.38
N PHE A 275 -38.29 -1.28 -8.22
CA PHE A 275 -37.05 -0.58 -7.91
C PHE A 275 -37.29 0.88 -7.50
N GLU A 276 -38.50 1.43 -7.71
CA GLU A 276 -38.86 2.76 -7.20
C GLU A 276 -40.32 2.75 -6.75
N ARG A 277 -40.59 3.01 -5.47
CA ARG A 277 -41.95 2.93 -4.91
C ARG A 277 -42.15 3.86 -3.73
N THR A 278 -43.15 4.74 -3.86
CA THR A 278 -43.79 5.43 -2.73
C THR A 278 -45.05 4.68 -2.29
N VAL A 279 -45.25 4.57 -0.98
CA VAL A 279 -46.51 4.18 -0.33
C VAL A 279 -46.97 5.28 0.65
N SER A 280 -48.24 5.25 1.04
CA SER A 280 -48.78 6.15 2.06
C SER A 280 -49.62 5.39 3.08
N ASN A 281 -49.10 5.34 4.30
CA ASN A 281 -49.64 4.57 5.41
C ASN A 281 -50.46 5.50 6.31
N THR A 282 -51.78 5.43 6.14
CA THR A 282 -52.73 6.18 6.97
C THR A 282 -52.64 5.69 8.41
N SER A 283 -52.35 6.62 9.32
CA SER A 283 -51.98 6.36 10.72
C SER A 283 -52.69 7.36 11.63
N ILE A 284 -52.83 7.04 12.91
CA ILE A 284 -53.44 7.94 13.90
C ILE A 284 -52.38 8.31 14.95
N ALA A 285 -52.22 9.60 15.22
CA ALA A 285 -51.31 10.06 16.27
C ALA A 285 -51.82 9.65 17.67
N GLU A 286 -51.01 8.92 18.44
CA GLU A 286 -51.40 8.40 19.76
C GLU A 286 -51.31 9.45 20.87
N ARG A 287 -50.53 10.50 20.64
CA ARG A 287 -50.18 11.55 21.60
C ARG A 287 -50.15 12.91 20.90
N ASP A 288 -50.52 13.96 21.63
CA ASP A 288 -50.19 15.34 21.26
C ASP A 288 -48.66 15.50 21.22
N GLY A 289 -48.13 16.14 20.19
CA GLY A 289 -46.69 16.34 20.08
C GLY A 289 -46.23 16.85 18.73
N LYS A 290 -44.91 16.86 18.53
CA LYS A 290 -44.26 17.29 17.29
C LYS A 290 -43.61 16.09 16.60
N ALA A 291 -44.09 15.70 15.43
CA ALA A 291 -43.43 14.71 14.61
C ALA A 291 -42.13 15.29 14.05
N GLN A 292 -40.99 14.67 14.36
CA GLN A 292 -39.65 15.16 13.98
C GLN A 292 -38.83 14.12 13.23
N ALA A 293 -38.83 12.88 13.71
CA ALA A 293 -38.00 11.81 13.16
C ALA A 293 -38.79 10.50 13.02
N VAL A 294 -38.24 9.60 12.22
CA VAL A 294 -38.74 8.24 11.97
C VAL A 294 -37.65 7.26 12.37
N PHE A 295 -37.95 6.42 13.36
CA PHE A 295 -37.14 5.24 13.67
C PHE A 295 -37.54 4.10 12.73
N MET A 296 -36.56 3.47 12.11
CA MET A 296 -36.74 2.46 11.06
C MET A 296 -35.96 1.19 11.41
N TRP A 297 -36.59 0.05 11.16
CA TRP A 297 -35.97 -1.27 11.19
C TRP A 297 -36.78 -2.23 10.31
N TRP A 298 -36.29 -3.46 10.14
CA TRP A 298 -36.97 -4.47 9.34
C TRP A 298 -37.12 -5.81 10.08
N GLU A 299 -38.02 -6.64 9.55
CA GLU A 299 -38.19 -8.05 9.92
C GLU A 299 -38.17 -8.93 8.66
N LEU A 300 -37.45 -10.05 8.73
CA LEU A 300 -37.43 -11.08 7.70
C LEU A 300 -38.37 -12.23 8.07
N GLN A 301 -39.24 -12.59 7.14
CA GLN A 301 -39.98 -13.84 7.20
C GLN A 301 -39.13 -14.93 6.55
N MET A 302 -38.49 -15.76 7.36
CA MET A 302 -37.47 -16.70 6.89
C MET A 302 -38.07 -17.89 6.12
N ASP A 303 -39.34 -18.20 6.34
CA ASP A 303 -40.02 -19.37 5.76
C ASP A 303 -41.40 -19.05 5.14
N THR A 304 -41.88 -19.95 4.27
CA THR A 304 -43.15 -19.82 3.52
C THR A 304 -44.43 -19.92 4.37
N GLU A 305 -44.34 -20.22 5.67
CA GLU A 305 -45.48 -20.40 6.58
C GLU A 305 -45.49 -19.37 7.72
N SER A 306 -44.62 -18.35 7.64
CA SER A 306 -44.50 -17.24 8.60
C SER A 306 -44.25 -17.68 10.05
N LYS A 307 -43.55 -18.79 10.25
CA LYS A 307 -43.25 -19.39 11.57
C LYS A 307 -41.90 -18.95 12.13
N ILE A 308 -40.96 -18.61 11.26
CA ILE A 308 -39.59 -18.23 11.58
C ILE A 308 -39.42 -16.77 11.18
N ILE A 309 -39.35 -15.88 12.17
CA ILE A 309 -39.16 -14.43 11.97
C ILE A 309 -37.81 -14.04 12.59
N LEU A 310 -36.99 -13.32 11.82
CA LEU A 310 -35.82 -12.60 12.32
C LEU A 310 -36.19 -11.12 12.40
N SER A 311 -35.91 -10.46 13.51
CA SER A 311 -36.28 -9.06 13.75
C SER A 311 -35.06 -8.22 14.11
N CYS A 312 -34.91 -7.06 13.47
CA CYS A 312 -33.94 -6.03 13.85
C CYS A 312 -34.61 -4.90 14.64
N ALA A 313 -35.78 -5.15 15.24
CA ALA A 313 -36.52 -4.18 16.03
C ALA A 313 -35.79 -3.82 17.35
N PRO A 314 -35.78 -2.54 17.75
CA PRO A 314 -35.12 -2.10 18.98
C PRO A 314 -35.83 -2.67 20.22
N ILE A 315 -35.12 -2.74 21.34
CA ILE A 315 -35.54 -3.45 22.57
C ILE A 315 -36.96 -3.12 23.05
N TRP A 316 -37.46 -1.89 22.86
CA TRP A 316 -38.82 -1.54 23.26
C TRP A 316 -39.92 -2.16 22.39
N ALA A 317 -39.63 -2.40 21.10
CA ALA A 317 -40.56 -2.91 20.09
C ALA A 317 -40.38 -4.41 19.77
N HIS A 318 -39.21 -4.99 20.10
CA HIS A 318 -38.81 -6.34 19.71
C HIS A 318 -39.87 -7.42 20.04
N PRO A 319 -40.21 -8.33 19.10
CA PRO A 319 -41.30 -9.29 19.27
C PRO A 319 -41.24 -10.12 20.55
N TRP A 320 -40.03 -10.53 20.98
CA TRP A 320 -39.86 -11.35 22.18
C TRP A 320 -40.31 -10.66 23.48
N ARG A 321 -40.28 -9.33 23.54
CA ARG A 321 -40.69 -8.56 24.73
C ARG A 321 -42.15 -8.84 25.11
N LYS A 322 -43.01 -9.03 24.11
CA LYS A 322 -44.43 -9.40 24.27
C LYS A 322 -44.63 -10.81 24.84
N CYS A 323 -43.61 -11.67 24.76
CA CYS A 323 -43.70 -13.10 25.07
C CYS A 323 -42.90 -13.54 26.31
N LYS A 324 -41.89 -12.77 26.75
CA LYS A 324 -40.92 -13.22 27.77
C LYS A 324 -40.55 -12.21 28.87
N GLY A 325 -41.13 -11.00 28.90
CA GLY A 325 -40.95 -10.04 30.01
C GLY A 325 -39.67 -9.18 29.90
N ASP A 326 -38.81 -9.21 30.92
CA ASP A 326 -37.46 -8.63 30.84
C ASP A 326 -36.59 -9.54 29.97
N VAL A 327 -36.42 -9.16 28.71
CA VAL A 327 -35.74 -9.96 27.68
C VAL A 327 -34.45 -9.28 27.27
N GLU A 328 -33.33 -9.98 27.46
CA GLU A 328 -32.12 -9.70 26.69
C GLU A 328 -32.37 -10.08 25.23
N ILE A 329 -32.37 -9.09 24.34
CA ILE A 329 -32.48 -9.30 22.90
C ILE A 329 -31.10 -9.60 22.30
N PRO A 330 -31.02 -10.28 21.14
CA PRO A 330 -29.75 -10.52 20.46
C PRO A 330 -29.10 -9.19 20.06
N TRP A 331 -27.86 -8.97 20.47
CA TRP A 331 -27.04 -7.86 19.98
C TRP A 331 -26.26 -8.29 18.74
N ARG A 332 -26.15 -7.35 17.81
CA ARG A 332 -25.43 -7.40 16.53
C ARG A 332 -25.02 -5.98 16.14
N ASP A 333 -24.00 -5.86 15.31
CA ASP A 333 -23.45 -4.60 14.80
C ASP A 333 -23.54 -4.51 13.27
N HIS A 334 -23.50 -5.64 12.56
CA HIS A 334 -23.68 -5.69 11.11
C HIS A 334 -25.09 -5.29 10.63
N TRP A 335 -26.11 -5.42 11.49
CA TRP A 335 -27.45 -4.84 11.27
C TRP A 335 -27.87 -4.04 12.50
N MET A 336 -28.20 -2.78 12.31
CA MET A 336 -28.57 -1.85 13.38
C MET A 336 -30.02 -1.39 13.22
N GLN A 337 -30.35 -0.19 13.67
CA GLN A 337 -31.60 0.49 13.34
C GLN A 337 -31.27 1.87 12.77
N ALA A 338 -32.15 2.44 11.96
CA ALA A 338 -31.91 3.74 11.31
C ALA A 338 -32.83 4.85 11.83
N VAL A 339 -32.32 6.08 11.76
CA VAL A 339 -33.05 7.31 12.04
C VAL A 339 -33.12 8.18 10.78
N TYR A 340 -34.34 8.45 10.31
CA TYR A 340 -34.60 9.42 9.26
C TYR A 340 -35.26 10.66 9.85
N TYR A 341 -34.96 11.82 9.26
CA TYR A 341 -35.50 13.11 9.71
C TYR A 341 -36.63 13.52 8.78
N LEU A 342 -37.77 13.96 9.32
CA LEU A 342 -38.85 14.46 8.49
C LEU A 342 -38.43 15.80 7.85
N PRO A 343 -38.64 16.01 6.53
CA PRO A 343 -38.23 17.24 5.84
C PRO A 343 -38.79 18.50 6.49
N ASN A 344 -40.03 18.40 7.00
CA ASN A 344 -40.69 19.40 7.81
C ASN A 344 -41.16 18.74 9.11
N GLU A 345 -40.91 19.37 10.25
CA GLU A 345 -41.52 18.94 11.52
C GLU A 345 -43.01 19.34 11.53
N MET A 346 -43.89 18.47 12.04
CA MET A 346 -45.33 18.75 12.11
C MET A 346 -45.88 18.58 13.53
N ASP A 347 -46.51 19.64 14.05
CA ASP A 347 -47.34 19.55 15.25
C ASP A 347 -48.60 18.71 14.97
N VAL A 348 -48.87 17.72 15.81
CA VAL A 348 -50.02 16.82 15.72
C VAL A 348 -50.77 16.68 17.05
N LYS A 349 -52.05 16.33 16.94
CA LYS A 349 -52.95 16.10 18.07
C LYS A 349 -53.31 14.62 18.21
N LYS A 350 -53.50 14.17 19.45
CA LYS A 350 -53.96 12.81 19.73
C LYS A 350 -55.30 12.55 19.01
N GLY A 351 -55.35 11.48 18.22
CA GLY A 351 -56.52 11.14 17.40
C GLY A 351 -56.56 11.76 16.01
N GLN A 352 -55.57 12.57 15.63
CA GLN A 352 -55.44 13.12 14.28
C GLN A 352 -55.02 12.01 13.29
N GLU A 353 -55.75 11.88 12.17
CA GLU A 353 -55.32 11.09 11.01
C GLU A 353 -54.15 11.81 10.31
N VAL A 354 -53.09 11.07 10.06
CA VAL A 354 -51.88 11.53 9.36
C VAL A 354 -51.40 10.45 8.40
N HIS A 355 -50.74 10.86 7.32
CA HIS A 355 -50.31 9.97 6.25
C HIS A 355 -48.79 9.91 6.24
N LEU A 356 -48.24 8.82 6.76
CA LEU A 356 -46.81 8.54 6.68
C LEU A 356 -46.50 8.09 5.25
N ILE A 357 -45.81 8.94 4.50
CA ILE A 357 -45.30 8.62 3.17
C ILE A 357 -43.95 7.92 3.36
N SER A 358 -43.77 6.77 2.72
CA SER A 358 -42.53 6.00 2.75
C SER A 358 -42.14 5.65 1.33
N SER A 359 -40.92 6.00 0.96
CA SER A 359 -40.40 5.87 -0.39
C SER A 359 -39.07 5.14 -0.38
N HIS A 360 -38.77 4.45 -1.48
CA HIS A 360 -37.45 3.91 -1.75
C HIS A 360 -37.12 3.92 -3.23
N ASP A 361 -35.83 3.95 -3.54
CA ASP A 361 -35.25 3.56 -4.83
C ASP A 361 -34.65 2.14 -4.75
N GLU A 362 -33.59 1.83 -5.49
CA GLU A 362 -32.94 0.52 -5.45
C GLU A 362 -32.11 0.30 -4.17
N TYR A 363 -31.62 1.37 -3.54
CA TYR A 363 -30.64 1.32 -2.44
C TYR A 363 -31.02 2.16 -1.21
N SER A 364 -31.77 3.25 -1.38
CA SER A 364 -32.01 4.25 -0.32
C SER A 364 -33.49 4.36 0.09
N LEU A 365 -33.74 4.67 1.37
CA LEU A 365 -35.07 4.94 1.93
C LEU A 365 -35.25 6.43 2.27
N TRP A 366 -36.49 6.93 2.18
CA TRP A 366 -36.85 8.22 2.77
C TRP A 366 -38.32 8.31 3.18
N PHE A 367 -38.60 9.24 4.10
CA PHE A 367 -39.88 9.38 4.79
C PHE A 367 -40.36 10.82 4.82
N ASN A 368 -41.67 11.01 4.71
CA ASN A 368 -42.33 12.30 4.90
C ASN A 368 -43.70 12.08 5.58
N LEU A 369 -44.26 13.11 6.21
CA LEU A 369 -45.51 13.00 6.97
C LEU A 369 -46.46 14.13 6.59
N SER A 370 -47.60 13.78 5.98
CA SER A 370 -48.59 14.76 5.51
C SER A 370 -49.90 14.68 6.30
N PRO A 371 -50.56 15.81 6.59
CA PRO A 371 -51.93 15.83 7.10
C PRO A 371 -52.97 15.64 5.98
N ALA A 372 -52.55 15.56 4.71
CA ALA A 372 -53.42 15.42 3.55
C ALA A 372 -53.23 14.05 2.87
N LYS A 373 -54.34 13.44 2.45
CA LYS A 373 -54.37 12.10 1.82
C LYS A 373 -53.85 12.07 0.38
N SER A 374 -53.69 13.25 -0.23
CA SER A 374 -53.16 13.43 -1.59
C SER A 374 -51.65 13.60 -1.56
N ILE A 375 -50.91 12.62 -2.11
CA ILE A 375 -49.45 12.65 -2.24
C ILE A 375 -49.05 13.51 -3.45
N GLY A 376 -48.53 14.72 -3.21
CA GLY A 376 -47.93 15.57 -4.24
C GLY A 376 -46.56 15.06 -4.67
N ASP A 377 -45.94 15.68 -5.68
CA ASP A 377 -44.61 15.26 -6.15
C ASP A 377 -43.51 15.56 -5.12
N ALA A 378 -43.62 16.71 -4.43
CA ALA A 378 -42.73 17.09 -3.33
C ALA A 378 -42.82 16.16 -2.09
N ASP A 379 -43.90 15.38 -1.97
CA ASP A 379 -44.00 14.35 -0.93
C ASP A 379 -43.21 13.07 -1.28
N ARG A 380 -42.81 12.92 -2.54
CA ARG A 380 -42.11 11.74 -3.08
C ARG A 380 -40.63 11.96 -3.29
N THR A 381 -40.18 13.19 -3.47
CA THR A 381 -38.76 13.52 -3.65
C THR A 381 -37.92 13.22 -2.41
N SER A 382 -36.75 12.59 -2.59
CA SER A 382 -35.77 12.37 -1.53
C SER A 382 -35.21 13.72 -1.00
N PRO A 383 -35.02 13.88 0.33
CA PRO A 383 -34.56 15.14 0.91
C PRO A 383 -33.07 15.42 0.63
N VAL A 384 -32.78 16.48 -0.12
CA VAL A 384 -31.41 16.91 -0.44
C VAL A 384 -30.99 18.12 0.41
N CYS A 385 -29.75 18.12 0.90
CA CYS A 385 -29.18 19.25 1.64
C CYS A 385 -28.74 20.39 0.70
N ASP A 386 -29.32 21.57 0.87
CA ASP A 386 -28.97 22.80 0.16
C ASP A 386 -28.12 23.79 0.98
N CYS A 387 -28.18 23.72 2.32
CA CYS A 387 -27.49 24.68 3.21
C CYS A 387 -25.98 24.42 3.43
N GLY A 388 -25.45 23.29 2.95
CA GLY A 388 -24.06 22.88 3.10
C GLY A 388 -23.69 22.24 4.45
N LEU A 389 -24.46 22.45 5.53
CA LEU A 389 -24.15 21.91 6.86
C LEU A 389 -24.05 20.38 6.86
N HIS A 390 -25.08 19.69 6.36
CA HIS A 390 -25.20 18.24 6.38
C HIS A 390 -24.33 17.52 5.34
N VAL A 391 -23.65 18.28 4.47
CA VAL A 391 -22.61 17.79 3.56
C VAL A 391 -21.23 17.92 4.18
N ASN A 392 -21.03 18.88 5.09
CA ASN A 392 -19.73 19.17 5.70
C ASN A 392 -19.49 18.52 7.06
N PHE A 393 -20.54 18.18 7.81
CA PHE A 393 -20.42 17.63 9.16
C PHE A 393 -21.28 16.38 9.36
N SER A 394 -20.76 15.44 10.14
CA SER A 394 -21.49 14.25 10.58
C SER A 394 -22.66 14.61 11.50
N ARG A 395 -23.64 13.69 11.60
CA ARG A 395 -24.76 13.75 12.56
C ARG A 395 -24.27 13.96 14.00
N THR A 396 -23.24 13.21 14.41
CA THR A 396 -22.58 13.36 15.72
C THR A 396 -22.01 14.75 15.95
N ARG A 397 -21.36 15.37 14.95
CA ARG A 397 -20.81 16.72 15.04
C ARG A 397 -21.91 17.80 15.08
N ILE A 398 -23.00 17.65 14.32
CA ILE A 398 -24.16 18.55 14.41
C ILE A 398 -24.76 18.47 15.83
N GLY A 399 -24.84 17.28 16.42
CA GLY A 399 -25.18 17.10 17.84
C GLY A 399 -24.19 17.80 18.78
N GLN A 400 -22.89 17.67 18.54
CA GLN A 400 -21.83 18.32 19.34
C GLN A 400 -21.93 19.86 19.33
N MET A 401 -22.39 20.44 18.22
CA MET A 401 -22.64 21.88 18.09
C MET A 401 -23.85 22.34 18.90
N ASN A 402 -24.76 21.42 19.26
CA ASN A 402 -25.96 21.66 20.06
C ASN A 402 -25.84 21.20 21.53
N ASP A 403 -24.71 20.61 21.96
CA ASP A 403 -24.54 20.16 23.34
C ASP A 403 -24.47 21.35 24.30
N LEU A 404 -25.57 21.60 25.02
CA LEU A 404 -25.69 22.68 25.99
C LEU A 404 -24.56 22.65 27.04
N ARG A 405 -24.16 21.46 27.51
CA ARG A 405 -23.08 21.27 28.51
C ARG A 405 -21.72 21.76 28.01
N ARG A 406 -21.57 21.86 26.69
CA ARG A 406 -20.36 22.25 25.96
C ARG A 406 -20.44 23.71 25.53
N ILE A 407 -21.59 24.15 25.03
CA ILE A 407 -21.91 25.56 24.74
C ILE A 407 -21.75 26.41 26.01
N GLU A 408 -22.35 26.01 27.14
CA GLU A 408 -22.28 26.71 28.43
C GLU A 408 -20.84 26.89 28.93
N LYS A 409 -19.97 25.89 28.74
CA LYS A 409 -18.55 25.99 29.13
C LYS A 409 -17.78 26.98 28.28
N TYR A 410 -18.05 27.04 26.98
CA TYR A 410 -17.47 28.05 26.08
C TYR A 410 -18.03 29.45 26.34
N LEU A 411 -19.33 29.60 26.57
CA LEU A 411 -19.93 30.88 26.94
C LEU A 411 -19.42 31.38 28.29
N SER A 412 -19.26 30.49 29.28
CA SER A 412 -18.62 30.81 30.56
C SER A 412 -17.18 31.30 30.36
N LEU A 413 -16.38 30.59 29.55
CA LEU A 413 -15.03 31.04 29.18
C LEU A 413 -15.06 32.45 28.56
N PHE A 414 -15.98 32.71 27.62
CA PHE A 414 -16.07 34.01 26.95
C PHE A 414 -16.50 35.13 27.92
N GLU A 415 -17.51 34.88 28.76
CA GLU A 415 -18.03 35.85 29.74
C GLU A 415 -17.04 36.12 30.90
N GLU A 416 -16.15 35.17 31.22
CA GLU A 416 -15.12 35.30 32.26
C GLU A 416 -13.80 35.93 31.77
N THR A 417 -13.45 35.78 30.49
CA THR A 417 -12.12 36.16 29.96
C THR A 417 -12.14 37.31 28.95
N LEU A 418 -13.22 37.46 28.17
CA LEU A 418 -13.27 38.41 27.08
C LEU A 418 -13.93 39.73 27.48
N ASN A 419 -13.41 40.83 26.94
CA ASN A 419 -13.83 42.18 27.25
C ASN A 419 -13.72 43.10 26.02
N LYS A 420 -13.97 44.41 26.19
CA LYS A 420 -14.03 45.38 25.09
C LYS A 420 -12.70 45.62 24.37
N ASP A 421 -11.58 45.28 25.00
CA ASP A 421 -10.23 45.39 24.42
C ASP A 421 -9.72 44.04 23.89
N SER A 422 -10.51 42.96 23.99
CA SER A 422 -10.14 41.65 23.47
C SER A 422 -10.15 41.60 21.95
N CYS A 423 -9.03 41.18 21.37
CA CYS A 423 -8.85 40.86 19.95
C CYS A 423 -8.48 39.37 19.85
N VAL A 424 -9.41 38.58 19.31
CA VAL A 424 -9.40 37.12 19.43
C VAL A 424 -9.05 36.44 18.10
N LEU A 425 -8.14 35.48 18.12
CA LEU A 425 -7.93 34.53 17.02
C LEU A 425 -8.67 33.21 17.34
N VAL A 426 -9.54 32.76 16.44
CA VAL A 426 -10.29 31.51 16.56
C VAL A 426 -9.68 30.46 15.65
N LEU A 427 -9.42 29.27 16.21
CA LEU A 427 -8.85 28.10 15.53
C LEU A 427 -9.80 26.90 15.66
N GLY A 428 -10.05 26.17 14.57
CA GLY A 428 -10.91 24.97 14.55
C GLY A 428 -11.99 25.06 13.47
N ASP A 429 -12.29 23.94 12.82
CA ASP A 429 -13.24 23.90 11.71
C ASP A 429 -14.70 23.96 12.22
N GLY A 430 -15.44 24.98 11.81
CA GLY A 430 -16.86 25.10 12.12
C GLY A 430 -17.19 25.51 13.55
N PHE A 431 -16.29 26.23 14.22
CA PHE A 431 -16.49 26.68 15.61
C PHE A 431 -17.49 27.85 15.74
N TYR A 432 -18.73 27.66 15.27
CA TYR A 432 -19.75 28.71 15.18
C TYR A 432 -20.15 29.29 16.55
N VAL A 433 -20.02 28.52 17.64
CA VAL A 433 -20.25 29.00 19.01
C VAL A 433 -19.33 30.17 19.37
N ALA A 434 -18.10 30.22 18.87
CA ALA A 434 -17.20 31.34 19.10
C ALA A 434 -17.74 32.68 18.53
N ALA A 435 -18.57 32.64 17.48
CA ALA A 435 -19.16 33.86 16.94
C ALA A 435 -20.17 34.53 17.90
N ALA A 436 -20.61 33.83 18.96
CA ALA A 436 -21.41 34.42 20.03
C ALA A 436 -20.61 35.45 20.85
N ALA A 437 -19.28 35.28 20.99
CA ALA A 437 -18.41 36.24 21.68
C ALA A 437 -18.40 37.61 21.00
N ALA A 438 -18.61 37.67 19.68
CA ALA A 438 -18.75 38.93 18.95
C ALA A 438 -19.92 39.81 19.47
N LYS A 439 -20.96 39.18 20.05
CA LYS A 439 -22.11 39.85 20.69
C LYS A 439 -21.96 40.08 22.21
N LEU A 440 -20.85 39.64 22.80
CA LEU A 440 -20.45 39.96 24.17
C LEU A 440 -19.62 41.27 24.26
N GLY A 441 -19.17 41.80 23.11
CA GLY A 441 -18.63 43.16 23.00
C GLY A 441 -17.13 43.27 22.74
N VAL A 442 -16.49 42.18 22.27
CA VAL A 442 -15.06 42.16 21.90
C VAL A 442 -14.71 43.11 20.75
N LYS A 443 -13.49 43.64 20.76
CA LYS A 443 -12.97 44.62 19.79
C LYS A 443 -12.98 44.07 18.37
N LYS A 444 -12.40 42.88 18.17
CA LYS A 444 -12.35 42.17 16.88
C LYS A 444 -12.13 40.67 17.07
N MET A 445 -12.58 39.86 16.13
CA MET A 445 -12.26 38.44 16.03
C MET A 445 -11.77 38.08 14.63
N TYR A 446 -10.78 37.19 14.55
CA TYR A 446 -10.29 36.58 13.32
C TYR A 446 -10.58 35.09 13.36
N PHE A 447 -11.27 34.54 12.37
CA PHE A 447 -11.55 33.10 12.27
C PHE A 447 -10.64 32.47 11.23
N LEU A 448 -9.74 31.59 11.64
CA LEU A 448 -9.01 30.73 10.71
C LEU A 448 -9.92 29.57 10.29
N GLU A 449 -10.65 29.78 9.20
CA GLU A 449 -11.62 28.81 8.68
C GLU A 449 -11.20 28.37 7.28
N THR A 450 -10.46 27.27 7.22
CA THR A 450 -9.86 26.76 5.98
C THR A 450 -10.87 26.01 5.11
N ASN A 451 -11.87 25.39 5.72
CA ASN A 451 -12.88 24.60 5.01
C ASN A 451 -13.87 25.53 4.29
N THR A 452 -14.02 25.34 2.97
CA THR A 452 -14.86 26.21 2.12
C THR A 452 -16.36 26.14 2.44
N LEU A 453 -16.89 24.97 2.78
CA LEU A 453 -18.30 24.81 3.16
C LEU A 453 -18.55 25.41 4.55
N SER A 454 -17.66 25.16 5.50
CA SER A 454 -17.75 25.76 6.84
C SER A 454 -17.64 27.29 6.79
N ARG A 455 -16.74 27.82 5.96
CA ARG A 455 -16.60 29.25 5.68
C ARG A 455 -17.87 29.88 5.12
N PHE A 456 -18.56 29.19 4.21
CA PHE A 456 -19.84 29.63 3.65
C PHE A 456 -20.93 29.70 4.75
N ILE A 457 -21.02 28.68 5.60
CA ILE A 457 -21.97 28.65 6.73
C ILE A 457 -21.68 29.79 7.72
N LEU A 458 -20.41 29.99 8.10
CA LEU A 458 -19.99 31.08 8.98
C LEU A 458 -20.32 32.47 8.40
N LEU A 459 -20.15 32.68 7.09
CA LEU A 459 -20.54 33.92 6.41
C LEU A 459 -22.05 34.17 6.49
N GLU A 460 -22.89 33.16 6.28
CA GLU A 460 -24.34 33.31 6.44
C GLU A 460 -24.73 33.56 7.91
N TYR A 461 -24.05 32.95 8.89
CA TYR A 461 -24.25 33.29 10.31
C TYR A 461 -23.89 34.76 10.61
N ILE A 462 -22.74 35.26 10.14
CA ILE A 462 -22.28 36.64 10.33
C ILE A 462 -23.29 37.64 9.73
N LYS A 463 -23.72 37.38 8.49
CA LYS A 463 -24.68 38.16 7.72
C LYS A 463 -26.07 38.17 8.37
N HIS A 464 -26.61 36.99 8.69
CA HIS A 464 -27.95 36.85 9.29
C HIS A 464 -28.01 37.52 10.68
N ASN A 465 -26.95 37.43 11.48
CA ASN A 465 -26.89 38.00 12.82
C ASN A 465 -26.41 39.46 12.86
N ASN A 466 -26.12 40.10 11.72
CA ASN A 466 -25.57 41.45 11.63
C ASN A 466 -24.32 41.61 12.54
N ILE A 467 -23.26 40.87 12.24
CA ILE A 467 -21.97 40.92 12.96
C ILE A 467 -20.95 41.66 12.09
N THR A 468 -20.26 42.65 12.67
CA THR A 468 -19.34 43.55 11.95
C THR A 468 -17.90 43.51 12.48
N ASN A 469 -17.67 42.79 13.59
CA ASN A 469 -16.38 42.65 14.28
C ASN A 469 -15.75 41.25 14.09
N ILE A 470 -16.21 40.46 13.12
CA ILE A 470 -15.57 39.20 12.69
C ILE A 470 -14.94 39.38 11.31
N GLU A 471 -13.71 38.92 11.16
CA GLU A 471 -12.99 38.76 9.89
C GLU A 471 -12.64 37.28 9.69
N ILE A 472 -12.76 36.75 8.46
CA ILE A 472 -12.42 35.35 8.17
C ILE A 472 -11.10 35.28 7.40
N VAL A 473 -10.19 34.46 7.90
CA VAL A 473 -8.88 34.14 7.33
C VAL A 473 -9.02 32.79 6.60
N PRO A 474 -9.00 32.76 5.25
CA PRO A 474 -9.38 31.56 4.50
C PRO A 474 -8.27 30.49 4.42
N ASP A 475 -7.02 30.84 4.74
CA ASP A 475 -5.87 29.94 4.67
C ASP A 475 -4.70 30.38 5.58
N LEU A 476 -3.75 29.47 5.80
CA LEU A 476 -2.58 29.67 6.68
C LEU A 476 -1.56 30.70 6.17
N SER A 477 -1.56 31.05 4.89
CA SER A 477 -0.66 32.09 4.35
C SER A 477 -1.16 33.49 4.72
N LYS A 478 -2.49 33.68 4.72
CA LYS A 478 -3.17 34.93 5.08
C LYS A 478 -3.04 35.34 6.54
N LEU A 479 -2.67 34.41 7.43
CA LEU A 479 -2.24 34.73 8.80
C LEU A 479 -1.13 35.80 8.85
N LYS A 480 -0.29 35.94 7.82
CA LYS A 480 0.76 36.97 7.75
C LYS A 480 0.24 38.40 7.52
N GLU A 481 -1.00 38.55 7.05
CA GLU A 481 -1.59 39.85 6.66
C GLU A 481 -2.37 40.51 7.81
N ILE A 482 -2.49 39.82 8.95
CA ILE A 482 -3.17 40.28 10.17
C ILE A 482 -2.23 41.17 11.00
N ASP A 483 -2.75 42.24 11.64
CA ASP A 483 -1.97 42.97 12.64
C ASP A 483 -1.95 42.22 13.99
N TRP A 484 -0.87 41.45 14.19
CA TRP A 484 -0.64 40.65 15.39
C TRP A 484 -0.40 41.46 16.67
N LYS A 485 -0.09 42.76 16.58
CA LYS A 485 0.13 43.61 17.78
C LYS A 485 -1.12 43.75 18.64
N ASP A 486 -2.28 43.61 18.01
CA ASP A 486 -3.59 43.81 18.63
C ASP A 486 -4.11 42.52 19.27
N ILE A 487 -3.68 41.33 18.81
CA ILE A 487 -4.22 40.03 19.24
C ILE A 487 -3.72 39.67 20.65
N ASN A 488 -4.66 39.46 21.57
CA ASN A 488 -4.39 39.17 22.98
C ASN A 488 -5.04 37.87 23.49
N CYS A 489 -5.81 37.18 22.66
CA CYS A 489 -6.42 35.88 22.99
C CYS A 489 -6.45 34.94 21.76
N VAL A 490 -6.19 33.65 21.98
CA VAL A 490 -6.41 32.57 21.00
C VAL A 490 -7.39 31.56 21.60
N ILE A 491 -8.48 31.26 20.90
CA ILE A 491 -9.49 30.29 21.32
C ILE A 491 -9.59 29.17 20.28
N GLY A 492 -9.48 27.94 20.76
CA GLY A 492 -9.60 26.70 20.01
C GLY A 492 -10.85 25.91 20.37
N GLU A 493 -11.37 25.23 19.37
CA GLU A 493 -12.23 24.07 19.57
C GLU A 493 -11.42 22.78 19.33
N PRO A 494 -11.56 21.74 20.19
CA PRO A 494 -10.98 20.42 19.92
C PRO A 494 -11.86 19.68 18.91
N TYR A 495 -11.94 20.22 17.70
CA TYR A 495 -12.59 19.61 16.54
C TYR A 495 -11.94 20.09 15.23
N PHE A 496 -11.60 19.14 14.36
CA PHE A 496 -11.28 19.40 12.96
C PHE A 496 -11.99 18.39 12.06
N THR A 497 -12.26 18.78 10.81
CA THR A 497 -13.00 17.94 9.84
C THR A 497 -12.23 16.68 9.40
N SER A 498 -10.92 16.60 9.67
CA SER A 498 -10.09 15.40 9.46
C SER A 498 -9.90 14.52 10.70
N SER A 499 -10.59 14.76 11.80
CA SER A 499 -10.42 14.01 13.05
C SER A 499 -11.34 12.78 13.13
N ILE A 500 -10.75 11.61 13.37
CA ILE A 500 -11.40 10.30 13.49
C ILE A 500 -11.31 9.79 14.94
N ILE A 501 -10.16 9.98 15.59
CA ILE A 501 -9.90 9.59 16.99
C ILE A 501 -9.66 10.83 17.89
N PRO A 502 -9.90 10.73 19.22
CA PRO A 502 -9.97 11.91 20.10
C PRO A 502 -8.74 12.84 20.14
N TRP A 503 -7.55 12.32 19.83
CA TRP A 503 -6.30 13.07 19.83
C TRP A 503 -5.89 13.59 18.43
N ASP A 504 -6.62 13.31 17.36
CA ASP A 504 -6.41 13.97 16.06
C ASP A 504 -6.59 15.50 16.19
N ASN A 505 -7.44 15.91 17.13
CA ASN A 505 -7.65 17.30 17.52
C ASN A 505 -6.37 18.00 18.05
N LEU A 506 -5.27 17.27 18.26
CA LEU A 506 -3.94 17.84 18.47
C LEU A 506 -3.44 18.68 17.28
N LEU A 507 -4.12 18.71 16.13
CA LEU A 507 -3.90 19.74 15.10
C LEU A 507 -3.93 21.17 15.66
N TYR A 508 -4.69 21.42 16.73
CA TYR A 508 -4.63 22.67 17.50
C TYR A 508 -3.21 23.00 18.00
N PHE A 509 -2.43 22.02 18.47
CA PHE A 509 -1.02 22.18 18.86
C PHE A 509 -0.14 22.69 17.73
N TYR A 510 -0.31 22.16 16.51
CA TYR A 510 0.52 22.51 15.36
C TYR A 510 0.14 23.89 14.79
N LEU A 511 -1.15 24.24 14.82
CA LEU A 511 -1.61 25.60 14.53
C LEU A 511 -1.00 26.61 15.52
N LEU A 512 -1.04 26.32 16.83
CA LEU A 512 -0.37 27.13 17.85
C LEU A 512 1.15 27.22 17.64
N LYS A 513 1.85 26.10 17.44
CA LYS A 513 3.30 26.04 17.12
C LYS A 513 3.63 26.86 15.88
N GLY A 514 2.73 26.90 14.89
CA GLY A 514 2.82 27.70 13.68
C GLY A 514 2.71 29.22 13.91
N ILE A 515 1.84 29.67 14.82
CA ILE A 515 1.62 31.10 15.12
C ILE A 515 2.47 31.64 16.29
N LYS A 516 3.11 30.77 17.09
CA LYS A 516 3.90 31.13 18.30
C LYS A 516 5.01 32.18 18.06
N LYS A 517 5.41 32.38 16.79
CA LYS A 517 6.39 33.38 16.33
C LYS A 517 5.80 34.78 16.04
N PHE A 518 4.48 34.92 16.03
CA PHE A 518 3.77 36.18 15.75
C PHE A 518 3.08 36.77 16.99
N VAL A 519 2.69 35.91 17.94
CA VAL A 519 1.99 36.30 19.19
C VAL A 519 2.97 36.71 20.29
N SER A 520 2.51 37.51 21.25
CA SER A 520 3.24 37.84 22.48
C SER A 520 3.30 36.64 23.44
N ASN A 521 4.31 36.61 24.31
CA ASN A 521 4.42 35.56 25.35
C ASN A 521 3.26 35.61 26.37
N ASP A 522 2.68 36.79 26.58
CA ASP A 522 1.60 37.04 27.56
C ASP A 522 0.19 36.78 26.98
N ILE A 523 0.09 36.17 25.80
CA ILE A 523 -1.19 35.90 25.13
C ILE A 523 -2.00 34.83 25.86
N GLN A 524 -3.32 35.04 25.98
CA GLN A 524 -4.22 34.02 26.51
C GLN A 524 -4.45 32.91 25.47
N ILE A 525 -4.33 31.64 25.87
CA ILE A 525 -4.51 30.47 24.99
C ILE A 525 -5.48 29.50 25.65
N PHE A 526 -6.60 29.24 24.98
CA PHE A 526 -7.65 28.32 25.42
C PHE A 526 -7.98 27.35 24.26
N PRO A 527 -8.01 26.02 24.45
CA PRO A 527 -7.68 25.28 25.67
C PRO A 527 -6.26 25.50 26.17
N ARG A 528 -6.10 25.43 27.49
CA ARG A 528 -4.83 25.60 28.21
C ARG A 528 -3.98 24.33 28.16
N LYS A 529 -4.61 23.16 28.32
CA LYS A 529 -3.96 21.86 28.18
C LYS A 529 -4.92 20.75 27.73
N VAL A 530 -4.37 19.63 27.29
CA VAL A 530 -5.10 18.37 27.04
C VAL A 530 -4.44 17.21 27.78
N VAL A 531 -5.25 16.26 28.25
CA VAL A 531 -4.80 15.00 28.85
C VAL A 531 -5.37 13.84 28.02
N VAL A 532 -4.51 12.91 27.58
CA VAL A 532 -4.93 11.62 27.01
C VAL A 532 -5.13 10.65 28.16
N ARG A 533 -6.33 10.08 28.29
CA ARG A 533 -6.73 9.15 29.36
C ARG A 533 -7.09 7.78 28.82
N ALA A 534 -7.01 6.76 29.67
CA ALA A 534 -7.49 5.42 29.35
C ALA A 534 -8.05 4.67 30.58
N VAL A 535 -8.87 3.63 30.33
CA VAL A 535 -9.43 2.73 31.34
C VAL A 535 -9.58 1.31 30.78
N ALA A 536 -9.31 0.29 31.60
CA ALA A 536 -9.53 -1.11 31.24
C ALA A 536 -11.03 -1.46 31.27
N MET A 537 -11.50 -2.22 30.28
CA MET A 537 -12.93 -2.39 29.99
C MET A 537 -13.36 -3.85 29.85
N HIS A 538 -14.58 -4.12 30.34
CA HIS A 538 -15.41 -5.22 29.87
C HIS A 538 -16.49 -4.63 28.95
N PHE A 539 -16.25 -4.64 27.64
CA PHE A 539 -17.31 -4.42 26.65
C PHE A 539 -18.22 -5.64 26.64
N LYS A 540 -19.53 -5.44 26.78
CA LYS A 540 -20.53 -6.53 26.82
C LYS A 540 -20.50 -7.33 25.51
N ASP A 541 -20.49 -6.62 24.39
CA ASP A 541 -20.68 -7.21 23.07
C ASP A 541 -19.69 -6.72 22.00
N LEU A 542 -19.32 -5.43 21.96
CA LEU A 542 -18.41 -4.82 20.96
C LEU A 542 -17.10 -5.60 20.70
N TYR A 543 -16.59 -6.33 21.69
CA TYR A 543 -15.40 -7.18 21.54
C TYR A 543 -15.57 -8.30 20.48
N LYS A 544 -16.82 -8.68 20.12
CA LYS A 544 -17.15 -9.68 19.10
C LYS A 544 -16.59 -9.31 17.72
N ILE A 545 -16.63 -8.03 17.33
CA ILE A 545 -16.21 -7.57 15.99
C ILE A 545 -14.74 -7.90 15.69
N ARG A 546 -13.91 -8.12 16.73
CA ARG A 546 -12.49 -8.51 16.66
C ARG A 546 -12.14 -9.86 17.26
N SER A 547 -13.13 -10.60 17.77
CA SER A 547 -12.91 -11.92 18.37
C SER A 547 -12.77 -12.99 17.29
N PRO A 548 -11.76 -13.87 17.35
CA PRO A 548 -11.73 -15.05 16.51
C PRO A 548 -12.95 -15.93 16.81
N LEU A 549 -13.52 -16.53 15.78
CA LEU A 549 -14.65 -17.44 15.89
C LEU A 549 -14.18 -18.78 16.44
N GLY A 550 -13.16 -19.38 15.80
CA GLY A 550 -12.70 -20.76 16.04
C GLY A 550 -13.72 -21.80 15.58
N ASN A 551 -14.95 -21.71 16.07
CA ASN A 551 -16.11 -22.51 15.69
C ASN A 551 -17.38 -21.63 15.60
N CYS A 552 -18.21 -21.87 14.58
CA CYS A 552 -19.50 -21.19 14.38
C CYS A 552 -20.55 -22.25 14.00
N GLU A 553 -21.63 -22.36 14.78
CA GLU A 553 -22.66 -23.42 14.69
C GLU A 553 -22.12 -24.84 14.44
N GLY A 554 -20.98 -25.20 15.04
CA GLY A 554 -20.32 -26.50 14.89
C GLY A 554 -19.25 -26.57 13.80
N PHE A 555 -19.19 -25.61 12.87
CA PHE A 555 -18.20 -25.57 11.78
C PHE A 555 -16.91 -24.85 12.20
N LEU A 556 -15.75 -25.40 11.83
CA LEU A 556 -14.43 -24.84 12.13
C LEU A 556 -14.13 -23.63 11.23
N MET A 557 -13.85 -22.47 11.84
CA MET A 557 -13.70 -21.18 11.16
C MET A 557 -12.26 -20.64 11.08
N LYS A 558 -11.27 -21.36 11.61
CA LYS A 558 -9.84 -20.92 11.70
C LYS A 558 -9.17 -20.33 10.45
N ASN A 559 -9.70 -20.60 9.25
CA ASN A 559 -9.19 -20.00 8.01
C ASN A 559 -9.67 -18.55 7.85
N PHE A 560 -10.91 -18.25 8.27
CA PHE A 560 -11.43 -16.89 8.38
C PHE A 560 -10.71 -16.12 9.49
N ASP A 561 -10.58 -16.71 10.67
CA ASP A 561 -9.87 -16.10 11.81
C ASP A 561 -8.46 -15.65 11.38
N LYS A 562 -7.75 -16.53 10.68
CA LYS A 562 -6.44 -16.24 10.08
C LYS A 562 -6.49 -15.19 8.96
N LEU A 563 -7.50 -15.18 8.10
CA LEU A 563 -7.64 -14.17 7.04
C LEU A 563 -7.80 -12.76 7.63
N ILE A 564 -8.61 -12.63 8.69
CA ILE A 564 -8.76 -11.39 9.47
C ILE A 564 -7.44 -11.03 10.16
N GLU A 565 -6.86 -11.93 10.97
CA GLU A 565 -5.62 -11.71 11.72
C GLU A 565 -4.46 -11.20 10.86
N ASN A 566 -4.20 -11.83 9.70
CA ASN A 566 -3.18 -11.37 8.76
C ASN A 566 -3.48 -9.93 8.29
N SER A 567 -4.72 -9.67 7.89
CA SER A 567 -5.10 -8.39 7.26
C SER A 567 -5.08 -7.22 8.25
N ARG A 568 -5.55 -7.45 9.49
CA ARG A 568 -5.41 -6.48 10.59
C ARG A 568 -3.94 -6.13 10.82
N THR A 569 -3.05 -7.14 10.86
CA THR A 569 -1.60 -6.98 11.03
C THR A 569 -0.93 -6.13 9.93
N PHE A 570 -1.53 -6.01 8.74
CA PHE A 570 -1.03 -5.17 7.65
C PHE A 570 -1.68 -3.79 7.54
N CYS A 571 -2.89 -3.58 8.08
CA CYS A 571 -3.74 -2.43 7.70
C CYS A 571 -4.43 -1.67 8.83
N ASP A 572 -4.65 -2.30 9.99
CA ASP A 572 -5.33 -1.64 11.11
C ASP A 572 -4.32 -0.89 12.00
N ASP A 573 -4.68 0.33 12.39
CA ASP A 573 -4.04 1.00 13.51
C ASP A 573 -4.38 0.25 14.82
N SER A 574 -3.49 0.28 15.81
CA SER A 574 -3.64 -0.46 17.08
C SER A 574 -4.86 -0.04 17.92
N VAL A 575 -5.48 1.10 17.60
CA VAL A 575 -6.65 1.65 18.31
C VAL A 575 -7.71 2.08 17.30
N GLU A 576 -8.93 1.57 17.48
CA GLU A 576 -10.06 1.77 16.57
C GLU A 576 -11.00 2.88 17.09
N ALA A 577 -11.77 3.54 16.22
CA ALA A 577 -12.64 4.67 16.58
C ALA A 577 -14.10 4.25 16.69
N GLN A 578 -14.65 4.16 17.92
CA GLN A 578 -16.00 3.65 18.17
C GLN A 578 -16.87 4.63 19.00
N PRO A 579 -18.16 4.82 18.67
CA PRO A 579 -19.11 5.58 19.51
C PRO A 579 -19.52 4.75 20.74
N LEU A 580 -18.75 4.80 21.83
CA LEU A 580 -18.95 3.90 22.98
C LEU A 580 -20.26 4.11 23.77
N TRP A 581 -21.03 5.17 23.46
CA TRP A 581 -22.38 5.33 24.01
C TRP A 581 -23.35 4.24 23.50
N GLU A 582 -23.10 3.70 22.32
CA GLU A 582 -23.88 2.64 21.63
C GLU A 582 -23.48 1.23 22.07
N TYR A 583 -22.40 1.11 22.85
CA TYR A 583 -21.76 -0.16 23.17
C TYR A 583 -21.57 -0.33 24.67
N PRO A 584 -22.51 -1.01 25.38
CA PRO A 584 -22.43 -1.23 26.82
C PRO A 584 -21.06 -1.76 27.26
N GLY A 585 -20.37 -0.97 28.08
CA GLY A 585 -19.05 -1.29 28.59
C GLY A 585 -18.90 -0.90 30.06
N PHE A 586 -18.29 -1.80 30.84
CA PHE A 586 -18.11 -1.68 32.28
C PHE A 586 -16.64 -1.39 32.61
N ALA A 587 -16.41 -0.43 33.50
CA ALA A 587 -15.06 -0.10 33.97
C ALA A 587 -14.47 -1.22 34.84
N LEU A 588 -13.22 -1.60 34.60
CA LEU A 588 -12.52 -2.65 35.36
C LEU A 588 -11.32 -2.13 36.18
N SER A 589 -10.81 -0.95 35.84
CA SER A 589 -9.72 -0.29 36.52
C SER A 589 -10.08 1.14 36.90
N GLU A 590 -9.21 1.78 37.68
CA GLU A 590 -9.14 3.24 37.75
C GLU A 590 -8.73 3.86 36.40
N ILE A 591 -8.85 5.17 36.29
CA ILE A 591 -8.43 5.96 35.12
C ILE A 591 -6.90 6.12 35.14
N HIS A 592 -6.26 5.91 33.99
CA HIS A 592 -4.82 6.14 33.79
C HIS A 592 -4.55 7.29 32.83
N ASP A 593 -3.71 8.23 33.29
CA ASP A 593 -3.31 9.39 32.49
C ASP A 593 -2.04 9.04 31.71
N LEU A 594 -2.19 9.01 30.39
CA LEU A 594 -1.19 8.50 29.44
C LEU A 594 -0.23 9.60 28.98
N SER A 595 -0.74 10.81 28.74
CA SER A 595 0.06 12.00 28.46
C SER A 595 -0.70 13.28 28.81
N GLU A 596 0.04 14.35 29.11
CA GLU A 596 -0.47 15.71 29.31
C GLU A 596 0.35 16.68 28.44
N ILE A 597 -0.32 17.63 27.79
CA ILE A 597 0.29 18.63 26.89
C ILE A 597 -0.23 20.02 27.29
N ASP A 598 0.67 20.91 27.71
CA ASP A 598 0.40 22.31 28.03
C ASP A 598 0.63 23.17 26.77
N PHE A 599 -0.44 23.77 26.25
CA PHE A 599 -0.40 24.50 24.97
C PHE A 599 0.42 25.80 25.02
N VAL A 600 0.76 26.30 26.21
CA VAL A 600 1.57 27.50 26.41
C VAL A 600 3.03 27.13 26.70
N ASN A 601 3.25 26.21 27.64
CA ASN A 601 4.59 25.90 28.17
C ASN A 601 5.35 24.83 27.36
N SER A 602 4.66 23.92 26.65
CA SER A 602 5.36 22.81 25.97
C SER A 602 6.22 23.29 24.78
N THR A 603 7.44 22.74 24.69
CA THR A 603 8.44 23.03 23.63
C THR A 603 8.64 21.87 22.65
N GLY A 604 8.18 20.65 22.97
CA GLY A 604 8.20 19.48 22.09
C GLY A 604 9.24 18.42 22.47
N ASN A 605 8.79 17.16 22.52
CA ASN A 605 9.54 15.91 22.58
C ASN A 605 8.54 14.74 22.42
N SER A 606 9.02 13.53 22.14
CA SER A 606 8.19 12.31 22.27
C SER A 606 7.87 12.03 23.75
N ILE A 607 6.62 11.64 24.03
CA ILE A 607 6.14 11.27 25.37
C ILE A 607 5.97 9.75 25.42
N GLU A 608 6.79 9.05 26.19
CA GLU A 608 6.62 7.62 26.48
C GLU A 608 6.09 7.41 27.91
N LYS A 609 5.02 6.61 28.06
CA LYS A 609 4.40 6.26 29.33
C LYS A 609 4.11 4.76 29.39
N LYS A 610 4.76 4.08 30.34
CA LYS A 610 4.48 2.68 30.70
C LYS A 610 3.72 2.62 32.02
N GLY A 611 2.92 1.58 32.19
CA GLY A 611 2.14 1.33 33.40
C GLY A 611 1.36 0.01 33.32
N THR A 612 0.53 -0.22 34.33
CA THR A 612 -0.23 -1.47 34.50
C THR A 612 -1.63 -1.13 34.99
N PHE A 613 -2.67 -1.55 34.27
CA PHE A 613 -4.03 -1.51 34.79
C PHE A 613 -4.22 -2.67 35.77
N THR A 614 -4.62 -2.38 37.00
CA THR A 614 -5.09 -3.40 37.96
C THR A 614 -6.58 -3.61 37.77
N ILE A 615 -6.98 -4.85 37.47
CA ILE A 615 -8.37 -5.26 37.29
C ILE A 615 -8.99 -5.54 38.67
N GLN A 616 -10.02 -4.77 39.04
CA GLN A 616 -10.67 -4.82 40.35
C GLN A 616 -12.12 -5.33 40.25
N SER A 617 -12.36 -6.29 39.35
CA SER A 617 -13.68 -6.83 39.04
C SER A 617 -13.60 -8.31 38.64
N ASN A 618 -14.70 -9.05 38.83
CA ASN A 618 -14.82 -10.45 38.42
C ASN A 618 -15.13 -10.62 36.91
N LEU A 619 -15.24 -9.52 36.15
CA LEU A 619 -15.47 -9.54 34.70
C LEU A 619 -14.15 -9.59 33.94
N ASN A 620 -14.05 -10.48 32.94
CA ASN A 620 -12.86 -10.59 32.08
C ASN A 620 -12.63 -9.31 31.27
N CYS A 621 -11.40 -8.81 31.24
CA CYS A 621 -11.05 -7.66 30.42
C CYS A 621 -10.91 -8.06 28.96
N ASN A 622 -11.57 -7.32 28.06
CA ASN A 622 -11.55 -7.57 26.61
C ASN A 622 -11.19 -6.35 25.77
N GLY A 623 -10.94 -5.20 26.41
CA GLY A 623 -10.26 -4.08 25.76
C GLY A 623 -9.88 -2.95 26.72
N VAL A 624 -9.37 -1.86 26.15
CA VAL A 624 -9.07 -0.59 26.81
C VAL A 624 -9.75 0.52 26.02
N ALA A 625 -10.46 1.42 26.70
CA ALA A 625 -11.02 2.63 26.10
C ALA A 625 -10.08 3.82 26.36
N LEU A 626 -9.93 4.71 25.37
CA LEU A 626 -9.03 5.87 25.37
C LEU A 626 -9.74 7.12 24.87
N TRP A 627 -9.48 8.27 25.50
CA TRP A 627 -10.12 9.56 25.16
C TRP A 627 -9.25 10.77 25.52
N THR A 628 -9.71 11.98 25.20
CA THR A 628 -9.04 13.23 25.56
C THR A 628 -9.91 14.15 26.42
N ASP A 629 -9.30 14.73 27.46
CA ASP A 629 -9.89 15.79 28.28
C ASP A 629 -9.18 17.12 28.01
N TRP A 630 -9.93 18.10 27.51
CA TRP A 630 -9.44 19.42 27.11
C TRP A 630 -9.82 20.46 28.15
N TYR A 631 -8.82 21.01 28.82
CA TYR A 631 -8.98 21.97 29.89
C TYR A 631 -8.98 23.38 29.29
N LEU A 632 -10.14 24.05 29.28
CA LEU A 632 -10.25 25.41 28.74
C LEU A 632 -9.48 26.43 29.59
N THR A 633 -9.32 26.16 30.89
CA THR A 633 -8.52 26.96 31.84
C THR A 633 -7.77 26.01 32.77
N ASP A 634 -6.94 26.54 33.68
CA ASP A 634 -6.33 25.74 34.77
C ASP A 634 -7.36 25.17 35.77
N SER A 635 -8.65 25.53 35.65
CA SER A 635 -9.75 24.99 36.45
C SER A 635 -10.46 23.81 35.76
N ASN A 636 -10.53 22.67 36.45
CA ASN A 636 -11.29 21.48 36.05
C ASN A 636 -12.81 21.71 35.85
N ARG A 637 -13.35 22.88 36.21
CA ARG A 637 -14.76 23.24 35.92
C ARG A 637 -15.02 23.37 34.42
N LEU A 638 -14.08 23.94 33.67
CA LEU A 638 -14.21 24.22 32.25
C LEU A 638 -13.45 23.17 31.41
N THR A 639 -13.71 21.89 31.67
CA THR A 639 -13.15 20.77 30.90
C THR A 639 -14.15 20.26 29.87
N ILE A 640 -13.73 20.16 28.60
CA ILE A 640 -14.43 19.46 27.52
C ILE A 640 -13.83 18.06 27.43
N THR A 641 -14.58 17.04 27.83
CA THR A 641 -14.18 15.63 27.62
C THR A 641 -14.73 15.12 26.29
N THR A 642 -14.00 14.21 25.65
CA THR A 642 -14.50 13.38 24.54
C THR A 642 -14.89 11.98 25.01
N GLY A 643 -14.89 11.72 26.31
CA GLY A 643 -14.98 10.39 26.93
C GLY A 643 -16.13 10.31 27.94
N PRO A 644 -15.89 9.85 29.18
CA PRO A 644 -16.94 9.69 30.18
C PRO A 644 -17.58 11.02 30.57
N VAL A 645 -18.91 11.14 30.41
CA VAL A 645 -19.66 12.33 30.83
C VAL A 645 -20.08 12.28 32.31
N SER A 646 -20.03 11.08 32.90
CA SER A 646 -20.21 10.80 34.33
C SER A 646 -18.90 10.30 34.96
N PRO A 647 -18.64 10.55 36.27
CA PRO A 647 -17.49 9.97 36.95
C PRO A 647 -17.52 8.43 36.92
N ILE A 648 -16.45 7.82 36.40
CA ILE A 648 -16.28 6.37 36.32
C ILE A 648 -16.36 5.72 37.72
N LYS A 649 -17.00 4.55 37.79
CA LYS A 649 -17.00 3.65 38.95
C LYS A 649 -16.74 2.23 38.48
N ILE A 650 -15.80 1.55 39.13
CA ILE A 650 -15.44 0.16 38.81
C ILE A 650 -16.67 -0.75 38.95
N GLY A 651 -16.86 -1.64 37.99
CA GLY A 651 -18.00 -2.57 37.90
C GLY A 651 -19.31 -1.96 37.38
N GLN A 652 -19.35 -0.67 37.00
CA GLN A 652 -20.56 0.00 36.49
C GLN A 652 -20.41 0.34 34.99
N LYS A 653 -21.54 0.45 34.27
CA LYS A 653 -21.57 0.95 32.88
C LYS A 653 -21.02 2.39 32.88
N ILE A 654 -20.21 2.73 31.88
CA ILE A 654 -19.73 4.10 31.67
C ILE A 654 -20.71 4.84 30.77
N ASP A 655 -21.12 6.05 31.19
CA ASP A 655 -21.83 7.00 30.33
C ASP A 655 -20.80 7.75 29.46
N TRP A 656 -20.80 7.50 28.16
CA TRP A 656 -19.86 8.11 27.21
C TRP A 656 -20.42 9.34 26.50
N ASP A 657 -19.55 10.21 26.00
CA ASP A 657 -19.92 11.30 25.12
C ASP A 657 -20.42 10.76 23.77
N MET A 658 -21.71 10.98 23.51
CA MET A 658 -22.41 10.53 22.30
C MET A 658 -22.04 11.28 21.02
N TYR A 659 -21.28 12.37 21.13
CA TYR A 659 -20.93 13.24 20.02
C TYR A 659 -19.52 13.01 19.47
N THR A 660 -18.73 12.18 20.13
CA THR A 660 -17.35 11.86 19.74
C THR A 660 -17.16 10.34 19.68
N ARG A 661 -16.35 9.83 18.75
CA ARG A 661 -15.89 8.43 18.77
C ARG A 661 -14.66 8.32 19.66
N GLN A 662 -14.67 7.39 20.62
CA GLN A 662 -13.55 7.12 21.50
C GLN A 662 -12.58 6.12 20.85
N GLY A 663 -11.32 6.14 21.30
CA GLY A 663 -10.34 5.13 20.91
C GLY A 663 -10.58 3.82 21.67
N VAL A 664 -10.51 2.68 20.99
CA VAL A 664 -10.67 1.35 21.59
C VAL A 664 -9.54 0.42 21.14
N TYR A 665 -8.80 -0.13 22.10
CA TYR A 665 -7.89 -1.26 21.88
C TYR A 665 -8.63 -2.54 22.28
N LEU A 666 -9.10 -3.34 21.32
CA LEU A 666 -9.79 -4.61 21.56
C LEU A 666 -8.80 -5.77 21.57
N PHE A 667 -8.88 -6.63 22.59
CA PHE A 667 -8.00 -7.81 22.71
C PHE A 667 -8.48 -8.95 21.80
N ALA A 668 -7.54 -9.64 21.14
CA ALA A 668 -7.84 -10.81 20.32
C ALA A 668 -8.32 -12.01 21.15
N GLU A 669 -7.81 -12.17 22.38
CA GLU A 669 -8.29 -13.14 23.36
C GLU A 669 -8.69 -12.42 24.66
N LYS A 670 -9.69 -12.96 25.39
CA LYS A 670 -10.16 -12.37 26.65
C LYS A 670 -9.09 -12.55 27.73
N SER A 671 -8.61 -11.45 28.30
CA SER A 671 -7.62 -11.49 29.38
C SER A 671 -8.27 -11.92 30.69
N SER A 672 -7.81 -13.04 31.25
CA SER A 672 -8.07 -13.48 32.62
C SER A 672 -6.97 -13.02 33.60
N SER A 673 -6.09 -12.10 33.19
CA SER A 673 -5.07 -11.53 34.06
C SER A 673 -5.65 -10.40 34.91
N ASN A 674 -5.32 -10.39 36.20
CA ASN A 674 -5.66 -9.29 37.11
C ASN A 674 -4.82 -8.03 36.85
N GLU A 675 -3.78 -8.12 36.02
CA GLU A 675 -2.87 -7.03 35.67
C GLU A 675 -2.66 -6.96 34.15
N ILE A 676 -2.77 -5.76 33.57
CA ILE A 676 -2.59 -5.52 32.13
C ILE A 676 -1.56 -4.41 31.92
N ASN A 677 -0.38 -4.81 31.48
CA ASN A 677 0.73 -3.89 31.18
C ASN A 677 0.48 -3.15 29.85
N TYR A 678 0.76 -1.85 29.83
CA TYR A 678 0.66 -1.00 28.65
C TYR A 678 1.92 -0.15 28.44
N SER A 679 2.12 0.25 27.18
CA SER A 679 3.15 1.19 26.76
C SER A 679 2.55 2.15 25.74
N PHE A 680 2.37 3.40 26.11
CA PHE A 680 1.88 4.48 25.25
C PHE A 680 3.05 5.34 24.80
N ASN A 681 3.18 5.63 23.51
CA ASN A 681 4.09 6.65 22.99
C ASN A 681 3.33 7.63 22.09
N LEU A 682 3.57 8.93 22.29
CA LEU A 682 3.09 10.00 21.43
C LEU A 682 4.29 10.80 20.91
N ASP A 683 4.51 10.75 19.60
CA ASP A 683 5.54 11.51 18.90
C ASP A 683 4.96 12.85 18.41
N LEU A 684 5.25 13.93 19.15
CA LEU A 684 4.78 15.28 18.85
C LEU A 684 5.54 15.99 17.71
N ASP A 685 6.59 15.39 17.14
CA ASP A 685 7.26 15.97 15.97
C ASP A 685 6.88 15.24 14.67
N LYS A 686 6.55 13.94 14.72
CA LYS A 686 5.92 13.22 13.59
C LYS A 686 4.39 13.27 13.60
N GLY A 687 3.77 13.68 14.72
CA GLY A 687 2.32 13.67 14.90
C GLY A 687 1.73 12.27 14.77
N ASN A 688 2.28 11.31 15.52
CA ASN A 688 1.84 9.91 15.52
C ASN A 688 1.74 9.36 16.95
N VAL A 689 0.68 8.61 17.24
CA VAL A 689 0.57 7.79 18.46
C VAL A 689 1.02 6.37 18.14
N ILE A 690 2.08 5.90 18.79
CA ILE A 690 2.63 4.55 18.66
C ILE A 690 2.29 3.79 19.94
N THR A 691 1.35 2.84 19.89
CA THR A 691 0.79 2.21 21.11
C THR A 691 0.99 0.70 21.20
N MET A 692 1.40 0.28 22.39
CA MET A 692 1.22 -1.03 23.03
C MET A 692 1.81 -2.25 22.33
N SER A 693 3.01 -2.64 22.78
CA SER A 693 3.61 -3.96 22.56
C SER A 693 4.10 -4.59 23.88
N VAL A 694 4.21 -5.92 23.90
CA VAL A 694 4.67 -6.74 25.04
C VAL A 694 5.99 -7.42 24.64
N ALA A 695 6.97 -7.53 25.54
CA ALA A 695 8.38 -7.81 25.19
C ALA A 695 9.05 -8.98 25.97
N VAL A 696 10.14 -9.53 25.41
CA VAL A 696 10.93 -10.70 25.91
C VAL A 696 12.45 -10.50 25.65
N PHE A 697 13.37 -11.09 26.43
CA PHE A 697 14.84 -10.84 26.42
C PHE A 697 15.73 -12.06 26.84
N GLU A 698 17.04 -12.06 26.52
CA GLU A 698 18.07 -13.12 26.87
C GLU A 698 19.48 -12.57 27.34
N LYS A 699 20.54 -13.42 27.53
CA LYS A 699 21.79 -13.14 28.34
C LYS A 699 23.16 -13.74 27.83
N PRO A 700 24.37 -13.32 28.32
CA PRO A 700 25.73 -13.65 27.76
C PRO A 700 26.88 -14.19 28.70
N LEU A 701 28.01 -14.76 28.15
CA LEU A 701 29.30 -15.18 28.84
C LEU A 701 30.59 -15.19 27.91
N THR A 702 31.84 -15.52 28.38
CA THR A 702 33.17 -15.17 27.74
C THR A 702 34.36 -16.21 27.77
N ARG A 703 35.45 -16.08 26.95
CA ARG A 703 36.68 -16.98 26.88
C ARG A 703 38.11 -16.31 26.61
N ILE A 704 39.11 -16.97 25.96
CA ILE A 704 40.62 -16.84 26.14
C ILE A 704 41.47 -16.73 24.78
N SER A 705 42.84 -16.84 24.72
CA SER A 705 43.79 -16.37 23.65
C SER A 705 44.91 -17.34 23.11
N LEU A 706 45.75 -16.88 22.15
CA LEU A 706 46.48 -17.64 21.09
C LEU A 706 48.04 -17.89 21.11
N PRO A 707 48.94 -17.17 21.82
CA PRO A 707 50.39 -17.09 21.44
C PRO A 707 51.22 -18.38 21.27
N ASP A 708 50.98 -19.43 22.06
CA ASP A 708 51.88 -20.59 22.17
C ASP A 708 51.98 -21.49 20.93
N TRP A 709 51.18 -21.21 19.89
CA TRP A 709 51.01 -22.08 18.71
C TRP A 709 52.11 -21.93 17.64
N TYR A 710 52.67 -20.73 17.44
CA TYR A 710 53.42 -20.39 16.21
C TYR A 710 54.88 -20.88 16.17
N ALA A 711 55.50 -21.23 17.30
CA ALA A 711 56.97 -21.35 17.39
C ALA A 711 57.60 -22.55 16.64
N ASN A 712 56.89 -23.68 16.52
CA ASN A 712 57.49 -24.93 16.02
C ASN A 712 57.62 -25.04 14.49
N ASN A 713 56.90 -24.25 13.71
CA ASN A 713 56.62 -24.58 12.30
C ASN A 713 57.67 -24.07 11.28
N TRP A 714 58.66 -23.28 11.71
CA TRP A 714 59.51 -22.48 10.82
C TRP A 714 60.73 -23.24 10.23
N ASN A 715 61.27 -24.22 10.95
CA ASN A 715 62.66 -24.66 10.74
C ASN A 715 62.89 -25.60 9.54
N ASN A 716 61.84 -26.21 8.97
CA ASN A 716 61.96 -27.22 7.91
C ASN A 716 61.92 -26.64 6.47
N GLN A 717 61.47 -25.40 6.28
CA GLN A 717 61.05 -24.90 4.96
C GLN A 717 62.23 -24.61 3.99
N GLN A 718 63.37 -24.16 4.51
CA GLN A 718 64.41 -23.47 3.73
C GLN A 718 65.23 -24.36 2.76
N THR A 719 65.11 -25.68 2.82
CA THR A 719 66.00 -26.61 2.08
C THR A 719 65.54 -26.90 0.65
N ASN A 720 64.23 -26.87 0.37
CA ASN A 720 63.67 -27.45 -0.87
C ASN A 720 63.53 -26.45 -2.02
N GLU A 721 63.46 -25.15 -1.72
CA GLU A 721 63.05 -24.12 -2.69
C GLU A 721 64.08 -23.89 -3.82
N ARG A 722 65.37 -24.05 -3.52
CA ARG A 722 66.49 -23.64 -4.40
C ARG A 722 66.66 -24.47 -5.68
N ARG A 723 65.98 -25.61 -5.85
CA ARG A 723 66.11 -26.49 -7.03
C ARG A 723 65.06 -26.28 -8.12
N ARG A 724 64.16 -25.29 -7.99
CA ARG A 724 62.97 -25.18 -8.84
C ARG A 724 62.88 -23.96 -9.78
N CYS A 725 63.75 -22.97 -9.64
CA CYS A 725 63.73 -21.77 -10.49
C CYS A 725 64.12 -22.08 -11.94
N ASP A 726 65.16 -22.88 -12.16
CA ASP A 726 65.83 -23.12 -13.45
C ASP A 726 64.92 -23.73 -14.56
N ALA A 727 63.73 -24.22 -14.20
CA ALA A 727 62.74 -24.79 -15.13
C ALA A 727 61.63 -23.80 -15.56
N PHE A 728 61.62 -22.57 -15.05
CA PHE A 728 60.55 -21.60 -15.34
C PHE A 728 60.80 -20.80 -16.62
N ASP A 729 61.94 -20.11 -16.69
CA ASP A 729 62.20 -19.01 -17.64
C ASP A 729 62.08 -19.42 -19.12
N LEU A 730 62.53 -20.63 -19.47
CA LEU A 730 62.55 -21.17 -20.83
C LEU A 730 61.15 -21.20 -21.51
N ARG A 731 60.06 -21.21 -20.73
CA ARG A 731 58.68 -21.19 -21.27
C ARG A 731 58.16 -19.78 -21.55
N HIS A 732 58.72 -18.75 -20.93
CA HIS A 732 58.17 -17.39 -20.99
C HIS A 732 58.38 -16.75 -22.37
N GLU A 733 59.60 -16.84 -22.91
CA GLU A 733 59.97 -16.22 -24.21
C GLU A 733 59.09 -16.67 -25.40
N SER A 734 58.57 -17.90 -25.36
CA SER A 734 57.84 -18.48 -26.49
C SER A 734 56.40 -17.96 -26.64
N ARG A 735 55.87 -17.22 -25.66
CA ARG A 735 54.52 -16.64 -25.72
C ARG A 735 54.49 -15.20 -26.23
N GLN A 736 55.46 -14.37 -25.86
CA GLN A 736 55.46 -12.94 -26.15
C GLN A 736 55.39 -12.65 -27.66
N MET A 737 56.17 -13.37 -28.46
CA MET A 737 56.23 -13.25 -29.93
C MET A 737 54.87 -13.46 -30.65
N ARG A 738 53.90 -14.15 -30.02
CA ARG A 738 52.59 -14.41 -30.64
C ARG A 738 51.64 -13.20 -30.60
N ASN A 739 51.81 -12.28 -29.66
CA ASN A 739 50.84 -11.18 -29.43
C ASN A 739 51.18 -9.89 -30.19
N GLU A 740 52.47 -9.59 -30.36
CA GLU A 740 52.94 -8.32 -30.95
C GLU A 740 52.61 -8.18 -32.45
N THR A 741 52.22 -9.27 -33.12
CA THR A 741 51.97 -9.29 -34.57
C THR A 741 50.50 -9.07 -34.95
N ALA A 742 49.56 -9.14 -34.01
CA ALA A 742 48.12 -9.05 -34.28
C ALA A 742 47.55 -7.62 -34.12
N VAL A 743 48.24 -6.73 -33.40
CA VAL A 743 47.70 -5.40 -33.00
C VAL A 743 47.98 -4.32 -34.07
N ARG A 744 48.74 -4.63 -35.12
CA ARG A 744 49.27 -3.65 -36.08
C ARG A 744 48.57 -3.62 -37.45
N SER A 745 47.56 -4.47 -37.67
CA SER A 745 46.76 -4.51 -38.91
C SER A 745 45.59 -3.53 -38.93
N ASP A 746 45.03 -3.21 -37.77
CA ASP A 746 43.66 -2.67 -37.69
C ASP A 746 43.58 -1.14 -37.78
N TRP A 747 44.72 -0.44 -37.75
CA TRP A 747 44.78 1.03 -37.69
C TRP A 747 44.81 1.73 -39.06
N ASP A 748 45.33 1.09 -40.10
CA ASP A 748 45.50 1.74 -41.42
C ASP A 748 44.18 1.83 -42.22
N THR A 749 43.15 1.08 -41.86
CA THR A 749 41.84 1.04 -42.56
C THR A 749 40.98 2.29 -42.31
N TYR A 750 41.27 3.09 -41.28
CA TYR A 750 40.35 4.12 -40.76
C TYR A 750 40.21 5.37 -41.64
N HIS A 751 41.31 5.86 -42.24
CA HIS A 751 41.38 7.28 -42.66
C HIS A 751 40.75 7.64 -44.02
N ASN A 752 40.37 6.68 -44.88
CA ASN A 752 39.90 6.97 -46.23
C ASN A 752 38.38 7.18 -46.37
N ASN A 753 37.56 6.78 -45.41
CA ASN A 753 36.09 6.87 -45.51
C ASN A 753 35.52 8.29 -45.28
N VAL A 754 36.31 9.21 -44.73
CA VAL A 754 35.84 10.53 -44.27
C VAL A 754 35.47 11.48 -45.43
N ARG A 755 36.04 11.31 -46.63
CA ARG A 755 36.08 12.36 -47.67
C ARG A 755 34.90 12.41 -48.65
N LEU A 756 33.89 11.54 -48.50
CA LEU A 756 32.73 11.46 -49.42
C LEU A 756 31.39 11.89 -48.79
N ALA A 757 31.36 12.28 -47.51
CA ALA A 757 30.11 12.54 -46.76
C ALA A 757 29.62 14.00 -46.82
N ASP A 758 30.46 14.96 -47.22
CA ASP A 758 30.34 16.39 -46.84
C ASP A 758 29.43 17.30 -47.69
N ARG A 759 28.67 16.75 -48.67
CA ARG A 759 27.78 17.58 -49.53
C ARG A 759 26.31 17.20 -49.53
N ILE A 760 25.96 15.93 -49.32
CA ILE A 760 24.56 15.53 -49.02
C ILE A 760 24.16 16.09 -47.64
N THR A 761 25.12 16.17 -46.73
CA THR A 761 24.99 16.63 -45.35
C THR A 761 24.36 18.00 -45.18
N GLU A 762 24.32 18.91 -46.16
CA GLU A 762 23.81 20.28 -45.90
C GLU A 762 22.28 20.40 -45.99
N LEU A 763 21.63 19.62 -46.87
CA LEU A 763 20.16 19.52 -46.89
C LEU A 763 19.65 18.42 -45.97
N ASP A 764 20.44 17.36 -45.74
CA ASP A 764 20.13 16.46 -44.61
C ASP A 764 20.30 17.20 -43.27
N ARG A 765 21.31 18.08 -43.08
CA ARG A 765 21.65 18.74 -41.80
C ARG A 765 20.48 19.32 -41.02
N TRP A 766 19.45 19.89 -41.63
CA TRP A 766 18.31 20.43 -40.87
C TRP A 766 17.23 19.39 -40.56
N ARG A 767 16.97 18.46 -41.49
CA ARG A 767 16.14 17.27 -41.23
C ARG A 767 16.79 16.42 -40.13
N ASP A 768 18.07 16.12 -40.31
CA ASP A 768 18.94 15.43 -39.36
C ASP A 768 19.31 16.27 -38.14
N THR A 769 19.15 17.60 -38.10
CA THR A 769 19.29 18.32 -36.82
C THR A 769 18.11 18.00 -35.92
N LEU A 770 16.88 18.06 -36.43
CA LEU A 770 15.69 17.72 -35.63
C LEU A 770 15.58 16.21 -35.41
N LYS A 771 15.87 15.40 -36.44
CA LYS A 771 15.85 13.94 -36.36
C LYS A 771 17.01 13.37 -35.54
N SER A 772 18.23 13.91 -35.63
CA SER A 772 19.31 13.53 -34.70
C SER A 772 19.08 14.10 -33.31
N CYS A 773 18.46 15.27 -33.12
CA CYS A 773 18.07 15.70 -31.77
C CYS A 773 17.05 14.73 -31.16
N LEU A 774 16.02 14.35 -31.92
CA LEU A 774 15.06 13.31 -31.56
C LEU A 774 15.73 11.93 -31.32
N ASP A 775 16.70 11.54 -32.15
CA ASP A 775 17.42 10.27 -32.01
C ASP A 775 18.53 10.32 -30.94
N TYR A 776 19.07 11.49 -30.59
CA TYR A 776 19.90 11.73 -29.40
C TYR A 776 19.04 11.61 -28.15
N VAL A 777 17.83 12.21 -28.12
CA VAL A 777 16.86 12.01 -27.04
C VAL A 777 16.46 10.53 -26.93
N LYS A 778 16.14 9.83 -28.03
CA LYS A 778 15.83 8.39 -27.99
C LYS A 778 17.01 7.53 -27.54
N ASN A 779 18.22 7.80 -28.04
CA ASN A 779 19.41 7.04 -27.67
C ASN A 779 19.84 7.34 -26.24
N GLU A 780 19.72 8.57 -25.76
CA GLU A 780 20.01 8.92 -24.36
C GLU A 780 18.92 8.40 -23.42
N ILE A 781 17.64 8.38 -23.82
CA ILE A 781 16.60 7.61 -23.12
C ILE A 781 16.97 6.13 -23.05
N LYS A 782 17.45 5.54 -24.16
CA LYS A 782 17.89 4.14 -24.20
C LYS A 782 19.12 3.89 -23.33
N PHE A 783 20.09 4.80 -23.31
CA PHE A 783 21.29 4.70 -22.49
C PHE A 783 20.99 4.93 -21.00
N LEU A 784 20.20 5.94 -20.64
CA LEU A 784 19.73 6.16 -19.27
C LEU A 784 18.86 4.99 -18.77
N ARG A 785 17.97 4.42 -19.60
CA ARG A 785 17.22 3.21 -19.26
C ARG A 785 18.15 2.00 -19.07
N HIS A 786 19.18 1.86 -19.91
CA HIS A 786 20.17 0.79 -19.78
C HIS A 786 20.99 0.96 -18.50
N GLU A 787 21.62 2.12 -18.26
CA GLU A 787 22.39 2.40 -17.05
C GLU A 787 21.54 2.27 -15.78
N LYS A 788 20.29 2.73 -15.79
CA LYS A 788 19.33 2.49 -14.70
C LYS A 788 19.07 1.00 -14.50
N PHE A 789 18.76 0.25 -15.56
CA PHE A 789 18.52 -1.20 -15.50
C PHE A 789 19.75 -1.99 -15.01
N GLU A 790 20.96 -1.67 -15.47
CA GLU A 790 22.19 -2.29 -14.98
C GLU A 790 22.39 -2.00 -13.48
N THR A 791 22.07 -0.78 -13.03
CA THR A 791 22.18 -0.37 -11.63
C THR A 791 21.09 -1.01 -10.74
N GLU A 792 19.88 -1.20 -11.26
CA GLU A 792 18.80 -1.94 -10.59
C GLU A 792 19.11 -3.44 -10.49
N ARG A 793 19.66 -4.04 -11.56
CA ARG A 793 20.16 -5.42 -11.53
C ARG A 793 21.28 -5.59 -10.50
N GLU A 794 22.14 -4.60 -10.32
CA GLU A 794 23.18 -4.63 -9.29
C GLU A 794 22.65 -4.42 -7.87
N ILE A 795 21.61 -3.60 -7.67
CA ILE A 795 20.87 -3.52 -6.39
C ILE A 795 20.27 -4.88 -6.00
N ASP A 796 19.74 -5.62 -6.97
CA ASP A 796 19.18 -6.97 -6.77
C ASP A 796 20.26 -8.06 -6.63
N ALA A 797 21.48 -7.83 -7.15
CA ALA A 797 22.64 -8.69 -6.96
C ALA A 797 23.35 -8.52 -5.60
N LEU A 798 22.94 -7.56 -4.77
CA LEU A 798 23.43 -7.43 -3.39
C LEU A 798 22.91 -8.59 -2.53
N HIS A 799 23.70 -9.65 -2.42
CA HIS A 799 23.42 -10.92 -1.72
C HIS A 799 23.28 -10.84 -0.18
N ILE A 800 22.70 -9.76 0.34
CA ILE A 800 22.46 -9.45 1.76
C ILE A 800 21.97 -10.65 2.60
N PRO A 801 20.99 -11.48 2.15
CA PRO A 801 20.52 -12.61 2.95
C PRO A 801 21.61 -13.66 3.24
N ILE A 802 22.52 -13.89 2.28
CA ILE A 802 23.58 -14.91 2.41
C ILE A 802 24.68 -14.40 3.37
N ILE A 803 24.91 -13.08 3.45
CA ILE A 803 25.84 -12.48 4.42
C ILE A 803 25.33 -12.71 5.85
N ALA A 804 24.03 -12.52 6.08
CA ALA A 804 23.39 -12.82 7.37
C ALA A 804 23.43 -14.32 7.72
N GLU A 805 23.20 -15.21 6.75
CA GLU A 805 23.31 -16.67 6.93
C GLU A 805 24.74 -17.11 7.30
N CYS A 806 25.77 -16.49 6.72
CA CYS A 806 27.17 -16.75 7.08
C CYS A 806 27.52 -16.39 8.53
N ILE A 807 26.91 -15.32 9.08
CA ILE A 807 27.09 -14.93 10.48
C ILE A 807 26.41 -15.98 11.38
N SER A 808 25.14 -16.31 11.11
CA SER A 808 24.36 -17.27 11.90
C SER A 808 24.97 -18.68 11.97
N LEU A 809 25.83 -19.06 11.02
CA LEU A 809 26.52 -20.35 11.03
C LEU A 809 27.84 -20.33 11.83
N ARG A 810 28.49 -19.18 12.00
CA ARG A 810 29.71 -19.05 12.82
C ARG A 810 29.40 -19.06 14.32
N ASP A 811 28.23 -18.57 14.72
CA ASP A 811 27.73 -18.65 16.10
C ASP A 811 27.48 -20.10 16.59
N GLY A 812 27.52 -21.10 15.69
CA GLY A 812 27.34 -22.53 16.00
C GLY A 812 28.58 -23.30 16.48
N ARG A 813 29.72 -22.64 16.71
CA ARG A 813 30.98 -23.28 17.17
C ARG A 813 30.90 -23.76 18.63
N HIS A 814 31.63 -24.81 18.99
CA HIS A 814 31.61 -25.42 20.34
C HIS A 814 33.01 -25.51 20.98
N GLY A 815 33.05 -25.45 22.32
CA GLY A 815 34.24 -25.81 23.11
C GLY A 815 35.22 -24.65 23.34
N LYS A 816 36.52 -24.97 23.36
CA LYS A 816 37.59 -24.02 23.72
C LYS A 816 37.97 -23.02 22.62
N GLU A 817 37.52 -23.27 21.38
CA GLU A 817 37.83 -22.44 20.20
C GLU A 817 36.93 -21.21 20.05
N LEU A 818 35.98 -20.98 20.97
CA LEU A 818 35.04 -19.87 20.91
C LEU A 818 35.74 -18.55 21.31
N THR A 819 36.29 -17.88 20.30
CA THR A 819 37.02 -16.61 20.39
C THR A 819 36.50 -15.63 19.35
N TYR A 820 36.44 -14.34 19.69
CA TYR A 820 36.12 -13.29 18.73
C TYR A 820 37.33 -13.07 17.82
N ASP A 821 37.21 -13.44 16.54
CA ASP A 821 38.24 -13.17 15.52
C ASP A 821 37.89 -11.95 14.65
N GLU A 822 38.88 -11.48 13.89
CA GLU A 822 38.79 -10.33 12.99
C GLU A 822 37.68 -10.51 11.92
N GLY A 823 37.34 -11.74 11.55
CA GLY A 823 36.32 -12.06 10.56
C GLY A 823 34.88 -11.80 11.00
N ASP A 824 34.54 -12.00 12.28
CA ASP A 824 33.19 -11.68 12.80
C ASP A 824 32.92 -10.16 12.81
N ALA A 825 33.97 -9.36 12.97
CA ALA A 825 33.88 -7.91 12.87
C ALA A 825 33.69 -7.45 11.41
N GLU A 826 34.46 -8.03 10.48
CA GLU A 826 34.38 -7.64 9.07
C GLU A 826 33.10 -8.13 8.36
N LEU A 827 32.56 -9.31 8.70
CA LEU A 827 31.26 -9.78 8.18
C LEU A 827 30.11 -8.83 8.54
N LYS A 828 30.16 -8.24 9.75
CA LYS A 828 29.16 -7.25 10.20
C LYS A 828 29.35 -5.88 9.55
N ARG A 829 30.59 -5.51 9.19
CA ARG A 829 30.88 -4.32 8.35
C ARG A 829 30.41 -4.50 6.91
N GLU A 830 30.59 -5.69 6.32
CA GLU A 830 30.14 -6.03 4.96
C GLU A 830 28.63 -5.88 4.80
N LEU A 831 27.85 -6.37 5.78
CA LEU A 831 26.39 -6.23 5.80
C LEU A 831 25.95 -4.75 5.85
N CYS A 832 26.53 -3.97 6.76
CA CYS A 832 26.22 -2.54 6.92
C CYS A 832 26.57 -1.73 5.66
N LEU A 833 27.69 -2.06 4.99
CA LEU A 833 28.08 -1.42 3.73
C LEU A 833 27.11 -1.75 2.60
N ALA A 834 26.65 -3.01 2.50
CA ALA A 834 25.69 -3.43 1.47
C ALA A 834 24.35 -2.68 1.57
N GLU A 835 23.83 -2.46 2.79
CA GLU A 835 22.60 -1.69 2.99
C GLU A 835 22.78 -0.19 2.69
N HIS A 836 23.92 0.38 3.07
CA HIS A 836 24.23 1.78 2.76
C HIS A 836 24.37 2.03 1.25
N VAL A 837 25.10 1.15 0.55
CA VAL A 837 25.23 1.14 -0.91
C VAL A 837 23.86 1.00 -1.60
N LYS A 838 23.01 0.09 -1.12
CA LYS A 838 21.64 -0.10 -1.62
C LYS A 838 20.79 1.16 -1.54
N CYS A 839 20.97 1.97 -0.49
CA CYS A 839 20.28 3.25 -0.35
C CYS A 839 20.73 4.27 -1.40
N ILE A 840 22.04 4.47 -1.55
CA ILE A 840 22.62 5.45 -2.48
C ILE A 840 22.27 5.12 -3.94
N LEU A 841 22.37 3.85 -4.34
CA LEU A 841 22.04 3.45 -5.72
C LEU A 841 20.55 3.65 -6.03
N LYS A 842 19.65 3.37 -5.07
CA LYS A 842 18.20 3.64 -5.24
C LYS A 842 17.91 5.12 -5.43
N GLU A 843 18.53 6.01 -4.64
CA GLU A 843 18.40 7.47 -4.79
C GLU A 843 18.80 7.92 -6.20
N ARG A 844 19.91 7.41 -6.75
CA ARG A 844 20.38 7.74 -8.09
C ARG A 844 19.46 7.19 -9.19
N CYS A 845 18.91 5.98 -9.03
CA CYS A 845 17.93 5.41 -9.96
C CYS A 845 16.61 6.21 -10.01
N GLN A 846 16.14 6.74 -8.87
CA GLN A 846 14.96 7.62 -8.80
C GLN A 846 15.18 8.93 -9.57
N ASN A 847 16.28 9.63 -9.27
CA ASN A 847 16.64 10.88 -9.96
C ASN A 847 16.72 10.70 -11.49
N THR A 848 17.27 9.57 -11.96
CA THR A 848 17.33 9.24 -13.39
C THR A 848 15.95 8.91 -13.98
N TRP A 849 15.03 8.30 -13.23
CA TRP A 849 13.67 8.04 -13.69
C TRP A 849 12.89 9.34 -13.95
N GLU A 850 13.01 10.32 -13.06
CA GLU A 850 12.35 11.62 -13.22
C GLU A 850 12.87 12.38 -14.45
N LYS A 851 14.18 12.30 -14.74
CA LYS A 851 14.77 12.86 -15.96
C LYS A 851 14.32 12.10 -17.23
N LEU A 852 14.21 10.77 -17.17
CA LEU A 852 13.70 9.94 -18.27
C LEU A 852 12.27 10.31 -18.69
N ASN A 853 11.39 10.61 -17.73
CA ASN A 853 10.01 11.01 -18.03
C ASN A 853 9.94 12.34 -18.80
N ARG A 854 10.77 13.33 -18.42
CA ARG A 854 10.86 14.62 -19.14
C ARG A 854 11.37 14.45 -20.57
N LEU A 855 12.35 13.57 -20.79
CA LEU A 855 12.88 13.27 -22.12
C LEU A 855 11.84 12.59 -23.03
N GLU A 856 11.00 11.70 -22.49
CA GLU A 856 9.88 11.10 -23.24
C GLU A 856 8.84 12.15 -23.69
N GLU A 857 8.56 13.17 -22.86
CA GLU A 857 7.67 14.27 -23.24
C GLU A 857 8.25 15.12 -24.40
N VAL A 858 9.55 15.44 -24.34
CA VAL A 858 10.26 16.14 -25.43
C VAL A 858 10.21 15.31 -26.72
N LYS A 859 10.45 14.00 -26.63
CA LYS A 859 10.38 13.04 -27.75
C LYS A 859 9.00 12.98 -28.40
N PHE A 860 7.92 13.01 -27.62
CA PHE A 860 6.55 13.03 -28.15
C PHE A 860 6.32 14.28 -29.01
N ARG A 861 6.64 15.46 -28.47
CA ARG A 861 6.49 16.76 -29.16
C ARG A 861 7.35 16.85 -30.43
N LEU A 862 8.59 16.36 -30.39
CA LEU A 862 9.52 16.33 -31.54
C LEU A 862 9.09 15.37 -32.66
N THR A 863 8.28 14.35 -32.36
CA THR A 863 7.83 13.38 -33.38
C THR A 863 6.77 14.00 -34.27
N PHE A 864 5.82 14.73 -33.67
CA PHE A 864 4.71 15.40 -34.37
C PHE A 864 5.19 16.45 -35.40
N ASP A 865 6.22 17.24 -35.07
CA ASP A 865 6.78 18.28 -35.96
C ASP A 865 7.61 17.70 -37.13
N LEU A 866 7.89 16.39 -37.15
CA LEU A 866 8.72 15.72 -38.17
C LEU A 866 7.88 15.09 -39.29
N ASP A 867 6.68 14.59 -38.98
CA ASP A 867 5.81 13.92 -39.94
C ASP A 867 5.29 14.91 -41.02
N ASP A 868 4.83 16.10 -40.60
CA ASP A 868 4.40 17.21 -41.47
C ASP A 868 5.48 17.64 -42.50
N LYS A 869 6.77 17.44 -42.19
CA LYS A 869 7.88 17.81 -43.10
C LYS A 869 8.31 16.67 -44.02
N THR A 870 7.83 15.45 -43.76
CA THR A 870 8.18 14.26 -44.53
C THR A 870 7.29 14.11 -45.76
N GLU A 871 6.00 14.46 -45.67
CA GLU A 871 5.07 14.40 -46.81
C GLU A 871 5.49 15.33 -47.97
N ALA A 872 6.04 16.51 -47.66
CA ALA A 872 6.58 17.43 -48.67
C ALA A 872 7.80 16.88 -49.43
N TYR A 873 8.61 16.02 -48.79
CA TYR A 873 9.84 15.46 -49.39
C TYR A 873 9.56 14.39 -50.45
N ASP A 874 8.51 13.57 -50.28
CA ASP A 874 8.20 12.49 -51.21
C ASP A 874 7.50 12.96 -52.51
N ILE A 875 6.99 14.20 -52.56
CA ILE A 875 6.40 14.80 -53.77
C ILE A 875 7.47 15.08 -54.84
N ASP A 876 8.58 15.76 -54.49
CA ASP A 876 9.67 16.05 -55.44
C ASP A 876 10.37 14.78 -55.93
N LYS A 877 10.55 13.82 -55.02
CA LYS A 877 11.04 12.46 -55.31
C LYS A 877 10.19 11.72 -56.36
N CYS A 878 8.91 12.10 -56.51
CA CYS A 878 8.00 11.51 -57.48
C CYS A 878 8.17 12.06 -58.91
N GLN A 879 8.78 13.25 -59.10
CA GLN A 879 9.10 13.76 -60.44
C GLN A 879 10.33 13.11 -61.07
N LEU A 880 11.17 12.42 -60.29
CA LEU A 880 12.34 11.66 -60.77
C LEU A 880 12.00 10.41 -61.61
N LYS A 881 10.70 10.14 -61.87
CA LYS A 881 10.19 8.85 -62.36
C LYS A 881 9.53 8.86 -63.76
N LYS A 882 9.88 9.79 -64.67
CA LYS A 882 9.33 9.78 -66.05
C LYS A 882 10.39 9.81 -67.16
N ASP A 883 10.73 8.60 -67.61
CA ASP A 883 11.26 8.32 -68.94
C ASP A 883 10.36 8.92 -70.06
N LYS A 884 11.00 9.34 -71.15
CA LYS A 884 10.37 9.82 -72.40
C LYS A 884 11.14 9.41 -73.67
N THR A 885 12.09 8.47 -73.57
CA THR A 885 12.77 7.89 -74.74
C THR A 885 12.91 6.36 -74.61
N TYR A 886 11.90 5.55 -74.93
CA TYR A 886 10.66 5.84 -75.68
C TYR A 886 10.90 6.64 -77.00
N ALA A 887 12.04 6.38 -77.64
CA ALA A 887 12.39 6.80 -79.01
C ALA A 887 12.04 8.24 -79.48
N SER A 888 12.30 9.30 -78.68
CA SER A 888 12.20 10.69 -79.17
C SER A 888 13.09 11.72 -78.45
N ILE A 889 14.42 11.67 -78.64
CA ILE A 889 15.28 12.81 -78.26
C ILE A 889 15.02 13.97 -79.22
N THR A 890 14.64 15.15 -78.71
CA THR A 890 14.75 16.42 -79.45
C THR A 890 15.21 17.55 -78.55
N PHE A 891 16.02 18.47 -79.08
CA PHE A 891 16.35 19.71 -78.40
C PHE A 891 15.09 20.58 -78.21
N LYS A 892 15.01 21.25 -77.07
CA LYS A 892 14.12 22.39 -76.84
C LYS A 892 14.92 23.56 -76.29
N ILE A 893 14.54 24.75 -76.72
CA ILE A 893 15.26 26.01 -76.52
C ILE A 893 14.51 26.80 -75.44
N ASP A 894 15.28 27.45 -74.57
CA ASP A 894 14.84 28.30 -73.44
C ASP A 894 14.08 27.61 -72.27
N PRO A 895 14.79 27.28 -71.17
CA PRO A 895 14.21 26.87 -69.90
C PRO A 895 14.14 27.98 -68.83
N LEU A 896 14.45 29.25 -69.13
CA LEU A 896 14.77 30.29 -68.13
C LEU A 896 13.56 30.98 -67.46
N ARG A 897 12.37 30.37 -67.46
CA ARG A 897 11.15 31.02 -66.93
C ARG A 897 10.80 30.60 -65.49
N ILE A 898 10.91 31.55 -64.57
CA ILE A 898 10.41 31.44 -63.19
C ILE A 898 8.98 32.00 -63.08
N PRO A 899 7.99 31.27 -62.53
CA PRO A 899 6.65 31.80 -62.23
C PRO A 899 6.64 32.73 -61.01
N LYS A 900 5.68 33.68 -60.95
CA LYS A 900 5.46 34.52 -59.76
C LYS A 900 4.61 33.77 -58.72
N GLY A 901 5.01 33.82 -57.45
CA GLY A 901 4.23 33.26 -56.33
C GLY A 901 5.01 32.90 -55.05
N SER A 902 6.28 33.29 -54.93
CA SER A 902 7.14 32.94 -53.78
C SER A 902 6.86 33.79 -52.53
N LEU A 903 6.95 33.15 -51.36
CA LEU A 903 6.86 33.77 -50.03
C LEU A 903 8.25 33.83 -49.32
N PRO A 904 8.45 34.69 -48.31
CA PRO A 904 9.77 34.91 -47.70
C PRO A 904 10.21 33.84 -46.69
N TYR A 905 11.52 33.60 -46.65
CA TYR A 905 12.21 32.57 -45.85
C TYR A 905 12.09 32.74 -44.32
N GLU A 906 11.99 33.97 -43.81
CA GLU A 906 12.20 34.25 -42.38
C GLU A 906 11.09 33.69 -41.47
N GLY A 907 9.85 33.59 -41.97
CA GLY A 907 8.74 32.98 -41.21
C GLY A 907 8.91 31.47 -40.97
N TRP A 908 9.60 30.76 -41.89
CA TRP A 908 9.86 29.32 -41.78
C TRP A 908 11.04 29.01 -40.85
N LEU A 909 12.02 29.90 -40.78
CA LEU A 909 13.24 29.69 -40.00
C LEU A 909 13.05 29.92 -38.48
N ALA A 910 12.09 30.77 -38.09
CA ALA A 910 11.86 31.10 -36.68
C ALA A 910 11.27 29.92 -35.88
N HIS A 911 10.28 29.21 -36.44
CA HIS A 911 9.60 28.10 -35.78
C HIS A 911 10.57 26.96 -35.44
N SER A 912 11.32 26.50 -36.45
CA SER A 912 12.27 25.38 -36.35
C SER A 912 13.44 25.59 -35.38
N ARG A 913 13.71 26.85 -34.95
CA ARG A 913 14.78 27.16 -33.99
C ARG A 913 14.34 26.98 -32.53
N ASN A 914 13.12 27.38 -32.18
CA ASN A 914 12.61 27.27 -30.81
C ASN A 914 12.48 25.80 -30.37
N THR A 915 11.95 24.93 -31.24
CA THR A 915 11.77 23.50 -30.96
C THR A 915 13.10 22.82 -30.62
N LYS A 916 14.18 23.19 -31.32
CA LYS A 916 15.52 22.65 -31.05
C LYS A 916 16.07 23.11 -29.69
N GLN A 917 15.98 24.41 -29.38
CA GLN A 917 16.55 24.96 -28.15
C GLN A 917 15.93 24.37 -26.87
N MET A 918 14.64 23.98 -26.93
CA MET A 918 13.98 23.28 -25.82
C MET A 918 14.61 21.91 -25.52
N ALA A 919 14.98 21.16 -26.56
CA ALA A 919 15.57 19.83 -26.43
C ALA A 919 17.07 19.87 -26.08
N ASP A 920 17.83 20.80 -26.68
CA ASP A 920 19.26 21.02 -26.36
C ASP A 920 19.44 21.36 -24.85
N ASN A 921 18.53 22.15 -24.27
CA ASN A 921 18.53 22.48 -22.83
C ASN A 921 18.25 21.25 -21.94
N GLU A 922 17.28 20.41 -22.27
CA GLU A 922 16.98 19.22 -21.44
C GLU A 922 18.08 18.15 -21.55
N LEU A 923 18.80 18.07 -22.68
CA LEU A 923 19.94 17.16 -22.85
C LEU A 923 21.19 17.59 -22.08
N SER A 924 21.40 18.88 -21.78
CA SER A 924 22.70 19.38 -21.28
C SER A 924 23.18 18.79 -19.94
N ASP A 925 22.26 18.22 -19.15
CA ASP A 925 22.57 17.58 -17.86
C ASP A 925 22.56 16.04 -17.89
N THR A 926 22.07 15.39 -18.95
CA THR A 926 21.82 13.92 -18.92
C THR A 926 23.09 13.11 -18.76
N LEU A 927 24.19 13.56 -19.37
CA LEU A 927 25.53 12.98 -19.20
C LEU A 927 25.96 12.97 -17.72
N LYS A 928 25.60 14.00 -16.93
CA LYS A 928 25.91 14.07 -15.50
C LYS A 928 25.14 13.02 -14.71
N PHE A 929 23.90 12.71 -15.10
CA PHE A 929 23.13 11.62 -14.49
C PHE A 929 23.68 10.23 -14.88
N ARG A 930 24.13 10.04 -16.12
CA ARG A 930 24.80 8.81 -16.55
C ARG A 930 26.14 8.61 -15.84
N GLU A 931 26.97 9.65 -15.78
CA GLU A 931 28.23 9.65 -15.05
C GLU A 931 28.00 9.45 -13.55
N ALA A 932 27.01 10.11 -12.94
CA ALA A 932 26.68 9.90 -11.53
C ALA A 932 26.18 8.48 -11.24
N LEU A 933 25.37 7.86 -12.12
CA LEU A 933 24.99 6.44 -12.01
C LEU A 933 26.21 5.54 -12.17
N PHE A 934 27.00 5.72 -13.23
CA PHE A 934 28.19 4.90 -13.51
C PHE A 934 29.22 5.01 -12.39
N VAL A 935 29.57 6.21 -11.95
CA VAL A 935 30.53 6.44 -10.86
C VAL A 935 29.98 5.94 -9.52
N SER A 936 28.69 6.12 -9.22
CA SER A 936 28.10 5.56 -7.99
C SER A 936 28.07 4.03 -8.03
N ARG A 937 27.80 3.42 -9.20
CA ARG A 937 27.79 1.98 -9.41
C ARG A 937 29.19 1.38 -9.36
N THR A 938 30.15 1.91 -10.12
CA THR A 938 31.56 1.48 -10.06
C THR A 938 32.16 1.72 -8.68
N ARG A 939 31.78 2.79 -7.96
CA ARG A 939 32.19 2.97 -6.56
C ARG A 939 31.53 1.94 -5.64
N ALA A 940 30.22 1.69 -5.77
CA ALA A 940 29.52 0.66 -5.02
C ALA A 940 30.13 -0.73 -5.26
N GLN A 941 30.40 -1.08 -6.52
CA GLN A 941 31.13 -2.28 -6.93
C GLN A 941 32.50 -2.34 -6.25
N ASN A 942 33.31 -1.29 -6.34
CA ASN A 942 34.66 -1.27 -5.79
C ASN A 942 34.67 -1.31 -4.25
N ASP A 943 33.80 -0.53 -3.59
CA ASP A 943 33.70 -0.49 -2.12
C ASP A 943 33.17 -1.84 -1.58
N MET A 944 32.15 -2.43 -2.23
CA MET A 944 31.65 -3.77 -1.88
C MET A 944 32.65 -4.88 -2.23
N LEU A 945 33.33 -4.81 -3.38
CA LEU A 945 34.34 -5.80 -3.78
C LEU A 945 35.57 -5.70 -2.88
N ALA A 946 36.02 -4.51 -2.51
CA ALA A 946 37.13 -4.34 -1.57
C ALA A 946 36.77 -4.87 -0.17
N GLN A 947 35.59 -4.53 0.38
CA GLN A 947 35.16 -5.08 1.67
C GLN A 947 34.92 -6.60 1.59
N ARG A 948 34.33 -7.09 0.50
CA ARG A 948 34.12 -8.52 0.27
C ARG A 948 35.43 -9.28 0.12
N GLU A 949 36.38 -8.76 -0.65
CA GLU A 949 37.72 -9.33 -0.81
C GLU A 949 38.51 -9.23 0.50
N TYR A 950 38.29 -8.21 1.33
CA TYR A 950 38.90 -8.09 2.65
C TYR A 950 38.32 -9.11 3.64
N VAL A 951 36.99 -9.28 3.71
CA VAL A 951 36.34 -10.36 4.47
C VAL A 951 36.78 -11.73 3.98
N ASP A 952 36.73 -11.95 2.67
CA ASP A 952 37.19 -13.17 2.01
C ASP A 952 38.69 -13.41 2.25
N PHE A 953 39.50 -12.35 2.37
CA PHE A 953 40.92 -12.41 2.70
C PHE A 953 41.15 -12.67 4.19
N ILE A 954 40.40 -12.10 5.13
CA ILE A 954 40.55 -12.38 6.56
C ILE A 954 40.10 -13.82 6.87
N VAL A 955 38.96 -14.24 6.32
CA VAL A 955 38.48 -15.64 6.43
C VAL A 955 39.45 -16.60 5.73
N ARG A 956 39.89 -16.30 4.49
CA ARG A 956 40.90 -17.13 3.82
C ARG A 956 42.30 -17.01 4.42
N LYS A 957 42.67 -15.94 5.12
CA LYS A 957 43.92 -15.81 5.88
C LYS A 957 43.87 -16.72 7.09
N ARG A 958 42.74 -16.81 7.79
CA ARG A 958 42.59 -17.75 8.90
C ARG A 958 42.58 -19.21 8.42
N VAL A 959 41.82 -19.50 7.35
CA VAL A 959 41.90 -20.79 6.67
C VAL A 959 43.31 -21.05 6.17
N TYR A 960 44.02 -20.07 5.62
CA TYR A 960 45.41 -20.19 5.15
C TYR A 960 46.41 -20.36 6.29
N GLU A 961 46.22 -19.79 7.49
CA GLU A 961 47.10 -20.07 8.63
C GLU A 961 47.01 -21.53 9.07
N THR A 962 45.80 -22.11 9.09
CA THR A 962 45.58 -23.53 9.41
C THR A 962 45.96 -24.44 8.24
N GLN A 963 45.52 -24.12 7.02
CA GLN A 963 45.83 -24.82 5.79
C GLN A 963 47.35 -24.82 5.60
N LYS A 964 48.06 -23.68 5.70
CA LYS A 964 49.53 -23.58 5.56
C LYS A 964 50.32 -24.40 6.58
N ALA A 965 49.71 -24.94 7.64
CA ALA A 965 50.40 -25.91 8.49
C ALA A 965 50.40 -27.34 7.90
N ARG A 966 49.39 -27.69 7.09
CA ARG A 966 49.26 -28.94 6.30
C ARG A 966 49.94 -28.75 4.94
N ASN A 967 49.47 -27.70 4.31
CA ASN A 967 50.02 -26.97 3.20
C ASN A 967 51.19 -26.08 3.69
N GLU A 968 52.14 -26.65 4.45
CA GLU A 968 53.60 -26.42 4.19
C GLU A 968 54.31 -27.74 3.76
N MET A 969 53.67 -28.92 3.90
CA MET A 969 54.26 -30.23 3.59
C MET A 969 53.58 -30.96 2.43
N GLU A 970 52.30 -30.68 2.16
CA GLU A 970 51.65 -31.12 0.93
C GLU A 970 52.13 -30.41 -0.34
N TRP A 971 53.11 -29.47 -0.25
CA TRP A 971 53.98 -28.91 -1.33
C TRP A 971 55.38 -29.56 -1.26
N GLN A 972 55.51 -30.89 -1.05
CA GLN A 972 56.78 -31.62 -1.21
C GLN A 972 57.00 -32.96 -2.06
N SER A 973 56.27 -33.91 -2.75
CA SER A 973 54.96 -34.58 -3.14
C SER A 973 54.00 -34.52 -4.45
N LYS A 974 53.57 -33.43 -5.16
CA LYS A 974 52.41 -33.39 -6.14
C LYS A 974 52.37 -32.35 -7.37
N LYS A 975 53.45 -31.58 -7.71
CA LYS A 975 53.78 -30.84 -9.02
C LYS A 975 55.27 -30.66 -9.61
N ILE A 976 56.38 -31.17 -9.05
CA ILE A 976 57.75 -31.26 -9.63
C ILE A 976 57.73 -32.18 -10.85
N LYS A 977 57.24 -33.42 -10.69
CA LYS A 977 56.89 -34.28 -11.84
C LYS A 977 55.66 -33.80 -12.64
N GLU A 978 55.18 -32.57 -12.44
CA GLU A 978 54.14 -31.86 -13.22
C GLU A 978 54.80 -30.67 -13.96
N GLU A 979 55.97 -30.17 -13.49
CA GLU A 979 56.94 -29.49 -14.36
C GLU A 979 57.55 -30.46 -15.39
N MET A 980 57.63 -31.76 -15.07
CA MET A 980 57.89 -32.81 -16.07
C MET A 980 56.75 -32.84 -17.13
N GLU A 981 55.49 -33.00 -16.73
CA GLU A 981 54.35 -33.00 -17.67
C GLU A 981 54.26 -31.72 -18.52
N LYS A 982 54.42 -30.54 -17.90
CA LYS A 982 54.26 -29.24 -18.56
C LYS A 982 55.28 -28.96 -19.66
N LEU A 983 56.43 -29.65 -19.66
CA LEU A 983 57.41 -29.56 -20.74
C LEU A 983 56.92 -30.26 -22.02
N GLN A 984 56.07 -31.29 -21.90
CA GLN A 984 55.56 -32.06 -23.03
C GLN A 984 54.42 -31.35 -23.79
N MET A 985 53.64 -30.49 -23.11
CA MET A 985 52.39 -29.94 -23.65
C MET A 985 52.59 -28.79 -24.67
N GLU A 986 53.42 -27.78 -24.38
CA GLU A 986 53.61 -26.62 -25.29
C GLU A 986 54.31 -27.02 -26.61
N LEU A 987 55.04 -28.16 -26.62
CA LEU A 987 55.60 -28.81 -27.82
C LEU A 987 54.53 -29.27 -28.83
N LYS A 988 53.27 -29.43 -28.40
CA LYS A 988 52.12 -29.77 -29.25
C LYS A 988 51.52 -28.50 -29.88
N THR A 989 51.24 -27.49 -29.06
CA THR A 989 50.52 -26.26 -29.42
C THR A 989 51.19 -25.46 -30.55
N LEU A 990 52.53 -25.42 -30.58
CA LEU A 990 53.29 -24.71 -31.62
C LEU A 990 53.10 -25.27 -33.04
N ARG A 991 52.58 -26.49 -33.21
CA ARG A 991 52.43 -27.15 -34.52
C ARG A 991 51.09 -26.86 -35.20
N GLU A 992 50.06 -26.47 -34.46
CA GLU A 992 48.70 -26.30 -35.00
C GLU A 992 48.44 -24.88 -35.53
N PHE A 993 49.14 -23.87 -34.99
CA PHE A 993 49.04 -22.46 -35.43
C PHE A 993 49.42 -22.23 -36.91
N LEU A 994 50.33 -23.05 -37.48
CA LEU A 994 50.85 -22.88 -38.84
C LEU A 994 49.86 -23.29 -39.97
N LYS A 995 48.69 -23.83 -39.65
CA LYS A 995 47.81 -24.49 -40.64
C LYS A 995 46.66 -23.61 -41.17
N THR A 996 46.34 -22.49 -40.52
CA THR A 996 45.04 -21.80 -40.66
C THR A 996 45.13 -20.40 -41.32
N ASN A 997 46.08 -20.20 -42.25
CA ASN A 997 46.31 -18.90 -42.88
C ASN A 997 46.59 -19.03 -44.39
N ALA A 998 45.56 -19.39 -45.16
CA ALA A 998 45.65 -19.68 -46.60
C ALA A 998 44.52 -19.05 -47.45
N ASP A 999 43.30 -18.95 -46.95
CA ASP A 999 42.12 -18.61 -47.77
C ASP A 999 41.76 -17.11 -47.83
N ALA A 1000 42.25 -16.30 -46.89
CA ALA A 1000 41.93 -14.86 -46.79
C ALA A 1000 42.37 -14.04 -48.02
N LEU A 1001 43.38 -14.49 -48.77
CA LEU A 1001 43.98 -13.74 -49.87
C LEU A 1001 43.07 -13.61 -51.11
N LYS A 1002 42.13 -14.54 -51.33
CA LYS A 1002 41.36 -14.64 -52.59
C LYS A 1002 40.19 -13.67 -52.73
N LEU A 1003 39.81 -12.94 -51.68
CA LEU A 1003 38.59 -12.10 -51.68
C LEU A 1003 38.83 -10.65 -52.10
N ALA A 1004 40.08 -10.16 -52.01
CA ALA A 1004 40.41 -8.76 -52.29
C ALA A 1004 40.37 -8.42 -53.80
N GLU A 1005 40.85 -9.33 -54.65
CA GLU A 1005 41.10 -9.05 -56.08
C GLU A 1005 39.80 -8.84 -56.88
N SER A 1006 38.71 -9.54 -56.55
CA SER A 1006 37.43 -9.49 -57.28
C SER A 1006 36.62 -8.20 -57.10
N ARG A 1007 37.07 -7.24 -56.27
CA ARG A 1007 36.32 -5.99 -56.01
C ARG A 1007 36.75 -4.79 -56.86
N LEU A 1008 37.86 -4.88 -57.61
CA LEU A 1008 38.35 -3.77 -58.45
C LEU A 1008 37.54 -3.60 -59.76
N GLU A 1009 37.04 -4.69 -60.33
CA GLU A 1009 36.61 -4.77 -61.73
C GLU A 1009 35.32 -3.99 -62.05
N CYS A 1010 34.40 -3.87 -61.08
CA CYS A 1010 33.07 -3.27 -61.30
C CYS A 1010 33.03 -1.72 -61.28
N ARG A 1011 34.15 -1.00 -61.11
CA ARG A 1011 34.16 0.49 -61.02
C ARG A 1011 34.21 1.22 -62.38
N SER A 1012 34.07 0.50 -63.50
CA SER A 1012 34.51 0.92 -64.84
C SER A 1012 33.44 1.48 -65.79
N TYR A 1013 32.14 1.35 -65.48
CA TYR A 1013 31.03 1.70 -66.40
C TYR A 1013 30.31 3.03 -66.06
N ARG A 1014 31.06 4.12 -65.88
CA ARG A 1014 30.50 5.47 -65.66
C ARG A 1014 30.58 6.33 -66.94
N PRO A 1015 29.48 6.93 -67.42
CA PRO A 1015 29.51 8.03 -68.39
C PRO A 1015 28.78 9.29 -67.87
N GLY A 1016 29.41 10.46 -67.99
CA GLY A 1016 28.84 11.76 -67.57
C GLY A 1016 29.90 12.67 -66.94
N ALA A 1017 29.47 13.79 -66.33
CA ALA A 1017 30.37 14.71 -65.62
C ALA A 1017 30.97 14.12 -64.33
N GLU A 1018 30.30 13.11 -63.74
CA GLU A 1018 30.74 12.37 -62.55
C GLU A 1018 31.79 11.26 -62.88
N LEU A 1019 32.82 11.66 -63.65
CA LEU A 1019 33.85 10.76 -64.18
C LEU A 1019 35.25 11.35 -63.96
N CYS A 1020 35.66 11.45 -62.69
CA CYS A 1020 37.04 11.75 -62.31
C CYS A 1020 37.51 10.84 -61.15
N ARG A 1021 38.80 10.95 -60.77
CA ARG A 1021 39.53 10.01 -59.91
C ARG A 1021 39.86 10.63 -58.55
N ASP A 1022 39.73 9.83 -57.49
CA ASP A 1022 40.05 10.15 -56.10
C ASP A 1022 41.06 9.16 -55.49
N ASP A 1023 41.58 9.49 -54.29
CA ASP A 1023 42.69 8.75 -53.64
C ASP A 1023 42.40 7.26 -53.36
N ALA A 1024 41.14 6.84 -53.43
CA ALA A 1024 40.69 5.47 -53.15
C ALA A 1024 41.26 4.41 -54.10
N ASP A 1025 41.72 4.76 -55.32
CA ASP A 1025 42.44 3.81 -56.19
C ASP A 1025 43.91 3.59 -55.76
N LYS A 1026 44.46 4.47 -54.91
CA LYS A 1026 45.89 4.48 -54.58
C LYS A 1026 46.23 3.57 -53.39
N GLY A 1027 45.44 3.62 -52.31
CA GLY A 1027 45.71 2.85 -51.08
C GLY A 1027 45.59 1.32 -51.24
N LEU A 1028 44.69 0.85 -52.11
CA LEU A 1028 44.45 -0.59 -52.37
C LEU A 1028 45.64 -1.34 -52.99
N LYS A 1029 46.78 -0.67 -53.24
CA LYS A 1029 47.98 -1.26 -53.85
C LYS A 1029 49.13 -1.52 -52.86
N GLU A 1030 49.03 -1.03 -51.62
CA GLU A 1030 50.10 -1.14 -50.61
C GLU A 1030 49.86 -2.30 -49.60
N GLU A 1031 48.61 -2.60 -49.29
CA GLU A 1031 48.16 -3.64 -48.34
C GLU A 1031 48.66 -5.07 -48.69
N VAL A 1032 48.89 -5.35 -49.98
CA VAL A 1032 49.25 -6.69 -50.49
C VAL A 1032 50.72 -7.09 -50.18
N LEU A 1033 51.58 -6.14 -49.80
CA LEU A 1033 53.03 -6.38 -49.69
C LEU A 1033 53.51 -6.90 -48.32
N GLU A 1034 52.99 -6.39 -47.19
CA GLU A 1034 53.50 -6.78 -45.86
C GLU A 1034 53.08 -8.19 -45.41
N LEU A 1035 51.92 -8.69 -45.87
CA LEU A 1035 51.40 -10.03 -45.54
C LEU A 1035 52.33 -11.21 -45.92
N ARG A 1036 53.44 -10.96 -46.63
CA ARG A 1036 54.43 -11.98 -47.02
C ARG A 1036 55.62 -12.12 -46.04
N LYS A 1037 55.85 -11.20 -45.10
CA LYS A 1037 57.01 -11.27 -44.17
C LYS A 1037 56.81 -12.24 -42.99
N THR A 1038 55.63 -12.23 -42.37
CA THR A 1038 55.37 -12.84 -41.06
C THR A 1038 55.61 -14.36 -41.00
N ARG A 1039 55.49 -15.07 -42.13
CA ARG A 1039 55.48 -16.54 -42.19
C ARG A 1039 56.81 -17.24 -41.86
N LYS A 1040 57.93 -16.51 -41.74
CA LYS A 1040 59.28 -17.12 -41.61
C LYS A 1040 59.77 -17.34 -40.16
N LEU A 1041 59.27 -16.61 -39.16
CA LEU A 1041 59.87 -16.61 -37.80
C LEU A 1041 59.44 -17.77 -36.87
N ALA A 1042 58.37 -18.51 -37.21
CA ALA A 1042 57.72 -19.42 -36.27
C ALA A 1042 58.38 -20.81 -36.11
N GLN A 1043 59.43 -21.12 -36.87
CA GLN A 1043 59.91 -22.50 -37.03
C GLN A 1043 61.01 -22.92 -36.04
N ASP A 1044 61.86 -22.00 -35.58
CA ASP A 1044 63.13 -22.35 -34.91
C ASP A 1044 62.99 -22.64 -33.40
N LYS A 1045 61.93 -22.13 -32.75
CA LYS A 1045 61.78 -22.15 -31.28
C LYS A 1045 61.43 -23.54 -30.70
N VAL A 1046 61.19 -24.56 -31.55
CA VAL A 1046 60.67 -25.89 -31.16
C VAL A 1046 61.73 -26.80 -30.51
N ASN A 1047 63.03 -26.59 -30.76
CA ASN A 1047 64.06 -27.59 -30.46
C ASN A 1047 64.62 -27.57 -29.01
N CYS A 1048 64.45 -26.48 -28.25
CA CYS A 1048 65.06 -26.38 -26.90
C CYS A 1048 64.31 -27.15 -25.80
N CYS A 1049 63.01 -27.42 -25.96
CA CYS A 1049 62.14 -27.90 -24.88
C CYS A 1049 62.29 -29.40 -24.51
N LYS A 1050 63.42 -30.05 -24.81
CA LYS A 1050 63.61 -31.50 -24.63
C LYS A 1050 64.60 -31.92 -23.54
N THR A 1051 65.55 -31.07 -23.14
CA THR A 1051 66.70 -31.51 -22.33
C THR A 1051 66.41 -31.50 -20.82
N THR A 1052 65.49 -30.65 -20.35
CA THR A 1052 65.29 -30.34 -18.92
C THR A 1052 64.45 -31.37 -18.14
N TYR A 1053 63.91 -32.40 -18.79
CA TYR A 1053 62.92 -33.31 -18.20
C TYR A 1053 63.52 -34.33 -17.19
N ASN A 1054 64.77 -34.77 -17.38
CA ASN A 1054 65.30 -35.99 -16.76
C ASN A 1054 65.90 -35.83 -15.35
N ALA A 1055 65.76 -34.68 -14.68
CA ALA A 1055 66.50 -34.35 -13.45
C ALA A 1055 65.63 -34.25 -12.17
N LEU A 1056 64.37 -34.67 -12.22
CA LEU A 1056 63.34 -34.32 -11.23
C LEU A 1056 62.74 -35.52 -10.47
N GLU A 1057 63.26 -36.74 -10.63
CA GLU A 1057 62.58 -37.98 -10.23
C GLU A 1057 62.90 -38.45 -8.79
N ASP A 1058 64.12 -38.24 -8.28
CA ASP A 1058 64.64 -38.96 -7.08
C ASP A 1058 64.10 -38.49 -5.70
N GLN A 1059 63.55 -37.28 -5.57
CA GLN A 1059 63.57 -36.56 -4.28
C GLN A 1059 62.40 -36.85 -3.30
N GLN A 1060 61.42 -37.70 -3.65
CA GLN A 1060 60.07 -37.56 -3.10
C GLN A 1060 59.70 -38.40 -1.86
N VAL A 1061 60.34 -39.54 -1.62
CA VAL A 1061 59.78 -40.65 -0.81
C VAL A 1061 59.54 -40.33 0.69
N ILE A 1062 60.06 -39.21 1.21
CA ILE A 1062 60.12 -38.92 2.65
C ILE A 1062 58.86 -38.23 3.21
N ILE A 1063 58.04 -37.59 2.37
CA ILE A 1063 57.08 -36.56 2.82
C ILE A 1063 55.66 -37.03 3.15
N ASP A 1064 55.20 -38.16 2.61
CA ASP A 1064 53.78 -38.57 2.62
C ASP A 1064 53.22 -39.01 4.00
N ARG A 1065 53.87 -38.67 5.12
CA ARG A 1065 53.54 -39.18 6.47
C ARG A 1065 53.02 -38.15 7.48
N ASP A 1066 53.30 -36.86 7.33
CA ASP A 1066 53.00 -35.83 8.35
C ASP A 1066 51.71 -35.00 8.08
N VAL A 1067 50.94 -35.43 7.07
CA VAL A 1067 49.81 -34.67 6.50
C VAL A 1067 48.48 -34.91 7.21
N ALA A 1068 48.20 -36.17 7.59
CA ALA A 1068 46.85 -36.64 7.91
C ALA A 1068 46.18 -35.97 9.13
N ASP A 1069 46.95 -35.60 10.14
CA ASP A 1069 46.40 -35.09 11.42
C ASP A 1069 45.81 -33.67 11.32
N LYS A 1070 45.97 -32.98 10.18
CA LYS A 1070 45.58 -31.57 10.01
C LYS A 1070 44.27 -31.38 9.23
N ASP A 1071 43.70 -32.45 8.66
CA ASP A 1071 42.51 -32.37 7.80
C ASP A 1071 41.20 -32.05 8.53
N HIS A 1072 41.05 -32.49 9.78
CA HIS A 1072 39.77 -32.43 10.49
C HIS A 1072 39.32 -30.99 10.81
N ALA A 1073 40.26 -30.09 11.16
CA ALA A 1073 39.93 -28.71 11.49
C ALA A 1073 39.44 -27.91 10.27
N LEU A 1074 40.07 -28.15 9.12
CA LEU A 1074 39.83 -27.44 7.86
C LEU A 1074 38.38 -27.56 7.35
N MET A 1075 37.77 -28.73 7.55
CA MET A 1075 36.42 -29.07 7.05
C MET A 1075 35.29 -28.18 7.58
N THR A 1076 35.49 -27.44 8.67
CA THR A 1076 34.46 -26.56 9.24
C THR A 1076 34.44 -25.20 8.54
N ASP A 1077 35.59 -24.55 8.39
CA ASP A 1077 35.67 -23.22 7.78
C ASP A 1077 35.52 -23.25 6.25
N LEU A 1078 35.87 -24.37 5.61
CA LEU A 1078 35.54 -24.61 4.19
C LEU A 1078 34.04 -24.52 3.90
N ARG A 1079 33.15 -24.90 4.83
CA ARG A 1079 31.69 -24.79 4.64
C ARG A 1079 31.19 -23.34 4.61
N VAL A 1080 31.86 -22.42 5.31
CA VAL A 1080 31.54 -20.99 5.26
C VAL A 1080 31.96 -20.40 3.91
N LEU A 1081 33.11 -20.82 3.38
CA LEU A 1081 33.54 -20.45 2.02
C LEU A 1081 32.61 -21.03 0.94
N ASP A 1082 32.14 -22.27 1.06
CA ASP A 1082 31.23 -22.91 0.11
C ASP A 1082 29.84 -22.24 0.04
N LEU A 1083 29.39 -21.63 1.14
CA LEU A 1083 28.20 -20.76 1.15
C LEU A 1083 28.48 -19.37 0.55
N ARG A 1084 29.61 -18.71 0.89
CA ARG A 1084 30.01 -17.44 0.27
C ARG A 1084 30.30 -17.57 -1.24
N ALA A 1085 30.68 -18.75 -1.70
CA ALA A 1085 30.83 -19.07 -3.12
C ALA A 1085 29.51 -18.95 -3.90
N ARG A 1086 28.35 -19.13 -3.26
CA ARG A 1086 27.03 -18.93 -3.90
C ARG A 1086 26.73 -17.46 -4.22
N MET A 1087 27.43 -16.53 -3.59
CA MET A 1087 27.43 -15.11 -3.97
C MET A 1087 28.37 -14.81 -5.18
N ARG A 1088 29.06 -15.81 -5.74
CA ARG A 1088 29.86 -15.68 -6.98
C ARG A 1088 29.01 -16.25 -8.11
N GLY A 1089 28.20 -15.38 -8.73
CA GLY A 1089 27.15 -15.75 -9.69
C GLY A 1089 27.66 -16.25 -11.05
N GLY A 1090 28.35 -17.40 -11.06
CA GLY A 1090 28.92 -18.01 -12.28
C GLY A 1090 30.24 -17.40 -12.75
N GLU A 1091 30.75 -16.36 -12.09
CA GLU A 1091 32.07 -15.79 -12.40
C GLU A 1091 33.21 -16.75 -12.03
N PRO A 1092 34.24 -16.90 -12.88
CA PRO A 1092 35.33 -17.82 -12.63
C PRO A 1092 36.26 -17.30 -11.51
N ALA A 1093 36.31 -18.04 -10.41
CA ALA A 1093 37.43 -18.12 -9.46
C ALA A 1093 38.28 -16.84 -9.32
N THR A 1094 37.81 -15.88 -8.50
CA THR A 1094 38.54 -14.61 -8.29
C THR A 1094 39.95 -14.84 -7.73
N GLN A 1095 40.75 -13.78 -7.63
CA GLN A 1095 42.12 -13.80 -7.10
C GLN A 1095 42.26 -14.61 -5.78
N THR A 1096 41.21 -14.72 -4.96
CA THR A 1096 41.21 -15.51 -3.72
C THR A 1096 40.93 -17.01 -3.88
N ASP A 1097 40.22 -17.46 -4.92
CA ASP A 1097 40.20 -18.89 -5.30
C ASP A 1097 41.49 -19.26 -6.03
N ARG A 1098 42.07 -18.30 -6.75
CA ARG A 1098 43.45 -18.35 -7.25
C ARG A 1098 44.48 -18.45 -6.11
N ASN A 1099 44.27 -17.75 -5.00
CA ASN A 1099 45.12 -17.87 -3.81
C ASN A 1099 44.88 -19.20 -3.09
N ILE A 1100 43.65 -19.72 -3.05
CA ILE A 1100 43.42 -21.11 -2.63
C ILE A 1100 44.12 -22.08 -3.59
N GLU A 1101 44.14 -21.88 -4.91
CA GLU A 1101 44.92 -22.72 -5.82
C GLU A 1101 46.44 -22.60 -5.63
N LEU A 1102 46.97 -21.39 -5.43
CA LEU A 1102 48.39 -21.11 -5.15
C LEU A 1102 48.83 -21.65 -3.79
N THR A 1103 47.90 -21.87 -2.87
CA THR A 1103 48.16 -22.42 -1.54
C THR A 1103 47.54 -23.80 -1.34
N ASN A 1104 46.91 -24.39 -2.36
CA ASN A 1104 46.45 -25.77 -2.35
C ASN A 1104 47.63 -26.64 -2.74
N MET A 1105 48.38 -27.00 -1.71
CA MET A 1105 49.81 -27.18 -1.84
C MET A 1105 50.22 -28.49 -2.48
N GLU A 1106 49.27 -29.37 -2.80
CA GLU A 1106 49.43 -30.35 -3.86
C GLU A 1106 50.27 -29.81 -5.06
N LYS A 1107 50.20 -28.53 -5.41
CA LYS A 1107 50.80 -27.92 -6.62
C LYS A 1107 52.30 -27.51 -6.65
N GLU A 1108 53.28 -28.14 -5.95
CA GLU A 1108 54.73 -27.70 -6.05
C GLU A 1108 55.76 -28.77 -6.60
N ILE A 1109 55.44 -30.08 -6.70
CA ILE A 1109 56.21 -31.28 -6.15
C ILE A 1109 56.22 -32.89 -6.50
N ALA A 1110 56.07 -33.59 -7.66
CA ALA A 1110 54.82 -34.24 -8.20
C ALA A 1110 54.35 -35.68 -7.94
N ARG A 1111 53.17 -35.99 -8.51
CA ARG A 1111 52.81 -37.31 -9.04
C ARG A 1111 52.58 -37.08 -10.55
N THR A 1112 53.54 -37.38 -11.45
CA THR A 1112 53.78 -38.71 -12.09
C THR A 1112 52.51 -39.51 -12.28
#